data_AF-A0A9D7Y3D9-F1
#
_entry.id   AF-A0A9D7Y3D9-F1
#
_cell.length_a   1.000
_cell.length_b   1.000
_cell.length_c   1.000
_cell.angle_alpha   90.00
_cell.angle_beta   90.00
_cell.angle_gamma   90.00
#
_symmetry.space_group_name_H-M   'P 1'
#
loop_
_entity.id
_entity.type
_entity.pdbx_description
1 polymer ?
#
loop_
_entity_poly.entity_id
_entity_poly.type
_entity_poly.pdbx_seq_one_letter_code
_entity_poly.pdbx_strand_id
1 'polypeptide(L)'
;MYVFKNLLLLSLIFMSFGCINKSGLDKVRPIGHWVFRSVLDRNPRMVTLALSDDMWVSYHAETGAMYKAWKGSVYFDGAVYTTAHGPQPISIGNSYIENKYKNPWFLLSGKDTVSTVFKYRGHRFVDGKAQLMYSLTADSMSQPILIYEEVETSKTASGSPVLERTYVTENVPNGMKVGLKTNISSVVVESNIDTDGELTVIAKEEVKENEINSINIDATLLLNRNKNTKYFITFINTPTIENKNLAGGIDMEKSDEPSGELPEGLKLIAKSDCKTCHNKTLQTIGPAYTSIAQKYKNTPENITVLSSKVQKGGSGVWGQQAMTPHADLGEEVIKEMVAFIMSLDKDSDDQVANEKEATILTMVPDTSVKDKDLLAGILVKVYDTPANTKQVPSFPASTRPKQAGVLQKFDNISGNDFKDLQDNFALTGSGYLKIDTAGTYTFHLWSDDGSKLYIGGILVIDNDGLHGAEYVDATIEMKKGYYPLRLEYFQGGGGSYLSFNWKKPGEKDLKAIPIFNLFHSNEQQNTLKGFNLPMANISKIPGDQYPLQDVHPSFDLFQARPNNFKPMVGGIDFLSDGRMVISTWDAAGSVYIIDNVQTGDSTKMTVKRIGFGLAEPLGLKVVNDTIYVMQKQEMTRLIDNNGDDIIDEYQTLCYDWKVSSNFHEFGFGLAYKDGYFYATLATAINPGGASANPQIQDRGKVIKVNKNTGELTFVASGLRTPNGIGIGYKGNIFVADNQGDWLPASKIVHVREGAWYGSRSVDPEGTKDKKEDLPVVWLPQDEIGNSPSTPLSIDLGPYKGQMIHGEVTHGGIKRVFVEEINGQLQGCVFRFIQGLEAGVNRIHWGPDGALYVGEIGNPGNWGQSGKLHYGLQRLVYNSKPAFEMLAVRAKSNGMEIEFTESLRDGDGWNPDDYEVKQWYYKPTSDYGGPKIDEKSLTVKSATVSDDRKKVFLAFDGNKDNHMIYIRLKKHFISEAGRSIWSTEAWYTMNQVPVNNPGVATKPPYNFANNTLTDGEIKAGWQLLFDGKSLNGWHNFRKKTLGKSWVIDDQAIHLDARPNKNGDWQAQDGGDIVTEKSYENFDFQYDWKISNCGNSGLIFNVVESDKYDYVWHTGPEMQVLDNTCHPDSRFVTHRAGDLYDMIECKYSTVKPAGEWNEARIKSDHGKVEFWLNGINVVSFTMHDDSWLKMVAQSKFKNMPDFGKAKSGHLSLQDHGNKVWFRNLKIKELK
;
A
#
# COMPACT_ATOMS: atom_id res chain seq x y z
N MET A 1 21.12 -60.16 -31.74
CA MET A 1 22.58 -60.37 -31.63
C MET A 1 22.92 -60.28 -30.14
N TYR A 2 23.31 -61.40 -29.52
CA TYR A 2 23.84 -61.58 -28.15
C TYR A 2 23.38 -60.61 -27.02
N VAL A 3 22.50 -60.90 -26.02
CA VAL A 3 22.06 -62.07 -25.21
C VAL A 3 22.56 -61.92 -23.75
N PHE A 4 21.81 -62.12 -22.64
CA PHE A 4 20.36 -62.13 -22.28
C PHE A 4 20.21 -62.76 -20.86
N LYS A 5 19.14 -62.40 -20.14
CA LYS A 5 18.22 -63.27 -19.34
C LYS A 5 18.54 -63.83 -17.92
N ASN A 6 17.62 -63.43 -17.00
CA ASN A 6 16.58 -64.22 -16.31
C ASN A 6 16.84 -65.26 -15.17
N LEU A 7 16.04 -65.05 -14.11
CA LEU A 7 15.07 -65.95 -13.42
C LEU A 7 15.42 -66.86 -12.22
N LEU A 8 14.37 -66.96 -11.39
CA LEU A 8 13.84 -68.04 -10.51
C LEU A 8 14.23 -68.00 -9.01
N LEU A 9 13.29 -67.66 -8.10
CA LEU A 9 12.14 -68.41 -7.53
C LEU A 9 12.56 -69.49 -6.52
N LEU A 10 12.19 -69.34 -5.25
CA LEU A 10 11.62 -70.44 -4.46
C LEU A 10 10.85 -69.94 -3.23
N SER A 11 9.55 -70.20 -3.29
CA SER A 11 8.47 -70.11 -2.32
C SER A 11 8.44 -71.31 -1.34
N LEU A 12 7.90 -71.14 -0.12
CA LEU A 12 7.04 -72.14 0.55
C LEU A 12 6.29 -71.58 1.78
N ILE A 13 4.96 -71.73 1.72
CA ILE A 13 3.98 -72.12 2.77
C ILE A 13 3.19 -71.04 3.57
N PHE A 14 1.91 -71.01 3.20
CA PHE A 14 0.69 -70.51 3.86
C PHE A 14 0.25 -71.37 5.07
N MET A 15 -0.31 -70.75 6.13
CA MET A 15 -1.77 -70.73 6.40
C MET A 15 -2.14 -69.95 7.69
N SER A 16 -2.97 -68.91 7.48
CA SER A 16 -4.11 -68.42 8.28
C SER A 16 -4.03 -68.22 9.81
N PHE A 17 -4.13 -66.96 10.24
CA PHE A 17 -5.22 -66.43 11.08
C PHE A 17 -5.49 -64.97 10.71
N GLY A 18 -6.77 -64.61 10.59
CA GLY A 18 -7.23 -63.37 9.97
C GLY A 18 -6.88 -62.10 10.74
N CYS A 19 -6.36 -61.12 10.02
CA CYS A 19 -6.39 -59.71 10.43
C CYS A 19 -7.62 -59.05 9.80
N ILE A 20 -8.44 -58.45 10.67
CA ILE A 20 -9.52 -57.55 10.34
C ILE A 20 -8.95 -56.39 9.53
N ASN A 21 -9.31 -56.32 8.24
CA ASN A 21 -9.09 -55.13 7.42
C ASN A 21 -9.96 -53.99 8.00
N LYS A 22 -9.34 -53.01 8.66
CA LYS A 22 -9.93 -51.67 8.81
C LYS A 22 -9.86 -50.99 7.42
N SER A 23 -10.81 -51.32 6.56
CA SER A 23 -11.07 -50.54 5.34
C SER A 23 -11.92 -49.32 5.70
N GLY A 24 -11.28 -48.25 6.18
CA GLY A 24 -11.85 -46.91 6.18
C GLY A 24 -11.17 -46.12 5.07
N LEU A 25 -11.70 -46.19 3.85
CA LEU A 25 -11.36 -45.21 2.82
C LEU A 25 -11.78 -43.84 3.38
N ASP A 26 -10.83 -42.91 3.51
CA ASP A 26 -11.12 -41.52 3.88
C ASP A 26 -12.27 -41.00 3.03
N LYS A 27 -13.37 -40.59 3.66
CA LYS A 27 -14.50 -39.97 2.97
C LYS A 27 -14.00 -38.69 2.29
N VAL A 28 -14.01 -38.65 0.96
CA VAL A 28 -13.62 -37.47 0.18
C VAL A 28 -14.67 -36.38 0.38
N ARG A 29 -14.30 -35.29 1.07
CA ARG A 29 -15.14 -34.09 1.24
C ARG A 29 -15.00 -33.18 0.01
N PRO A 30 -16.04 -32.40 -0.38
CA PRO A 30 -15.97 -31.51 -1.55
C PRO A 30 -14.90 -30.43 -1.46
N ILE A 31 -14.61 -29.94 -0.26
CA ILE A 31 -13.59 -28.92 0.01
C ILE A 31 -12.79 -29.26 1.27
N GLY A 32 -11.54 -28.80 1.35
CA GLY A 32 -10.65 -29.11 2.48
C GLY A 32 -11.04 -28.45 3.81
N HIS A 33 -11.84 -27.37 3.79
CA HIS A 33 -12.39 -26.67 4.96
C HIS A 33 -13.91 -26.91 5.03
N TRP A 34 -14.30 -28.18 5.05
CA TRP A 34 -15.69 -28.62 4.84
C TRP A 34 -16.68 -28.21 5.93
N VAL A 35 -16.23 -27.68 7.07
CA VAL A 35 -17.07 -26.96 8.05
C VAL A 35 -16.57 -25.53 8.09
N PHE A 36 -17.44 -24.56 7.81
CA PHE A 36 -17.03 -23.16 7.79
C PHE A 36 -18.16 -22.21 8.20
N ARG A 37 -17.76 -21.07 8.77
CA ARG A 37 -18.62 -19.93 9.08
C ARG A 37 -18.60 -18.94 7.93
N SER A 38 -19.75 -18.36 7.60
CA SER A 38 -19.84 -17.35 6.55
C SER A 38 -21.09 -16.48 6.68
N VAL A 39 -21.23 -15.53 5.75
CA VAL A 39 -22.52 -14.93 5.42
C VAL A 39 -23.05 -15.67 4.18
N LEU A 40 -23.74 -16.81 4.37
CA LEU A 40 -24.27 -17.62 3.27
C LEU A 40 -25.61 -17.04 2.79
N ASP A 41 -25.78 -16.83 1.48
CA ASP A 41 -27.05 -16.39 0.88
C ASP A 41 -27.60 -15.09 1.51
N ARG A 42 -26.69 -14.15 1.81
CA ARG A 42 -26.97 -12.89 2.53
C ARG A 42 -27.52 -13.08 3.95
N ASN A 43 -27.47 -14.28 4.50
CA ASN A 43 -27.74 -14.54 5.91
C ASN A 43 -26.41 -14.50 6.67
N PRO A 44 -26.23 -13.62 7.67
CA PRO A 44 -25.09 -13.72 8.56
C PRO A 44 -25.23 -14.92 9.51
N ARG A 45 -24.13 -15.29 10.17
CA ARG A 45 -24.10 -16.31 11.23
C ARG A 45 -24.52 -17.68 10.73
N MET A 46 -23.94 -18.06 9.60
CA MET A 46 -24.19 -19.36 8.97
C MET A 46 -23.02 -20.29 9.27
N VAL A 47 -23.34 -21.53 9.66
CA VAL A 47 -22.38 -22.63 9.76
C VAL A 47 -22.76 -23.64 8.69
N THR A 48 -21.85 -23.86 7.75
CA THR A 48 -22.09 -24.69 6.56
C THR A 48 -21.19 -25.91 6.56
N LEU A 49 -21.76 -27.07 6.24
CA LEU A 49 -21.07 -28.35 6.14
C LEU A 49 -21.17 -28.88 4.70
N ALA A 50 -20.03 -29.08 4.06
CA ALA A 50 -19.87 -29.73 2.76
C ALA A 50 -19.72 -31.25 2.96
N LEU A 51 -20.83 -31.98 3.07
CA LEU A 51 -20.79 -33.41 3.43
C LEU A 51 -20.39 -34.28 2.22
N SER A 52 -20.97 -34.01 1.06
CA SER A 52 -20.62 -34.57 -0.26
C SER A 52 -21.13 -33.66 -1.40
N ASP A 53 -20.77 -33.93 -2.65
CA ASP A 53 -21.28 -33.17 -3.81
C ASP A 53 -22.82 -33.27 -3.96
N ASP A 54 -23.41 -34.33 -3.43
CA ASP A 54 -24.86 -34.54 -3.42
C ASP A 54 -25.55 -34.01 -2.15
N MET A 55 -24.80 -33.54 -1.15
CA MET A 55 -25.37 -33.10 0.13
C MET A 55 -24.52 -32.04 0.81
N TRP A 56 -25.03 -30.81 0.83
CA TRP A 56 -24.57 -29.71 1.65
C TRP A 56 -25.67 -29.31 2.63
N VAL A 57 -25.28 -28.83 3.80
CA VAL A 57 -26.21 -28.35 4.83
C VAL A 57 -25.70 -27.06 5.44
N SER A 58 -26.60 -26.15 5.79
CA SER A 58 -26.25 -24.91 6.48
C SER A 58 -27.21 -24.62 7.63
N TYR A 59 -26.70 -24.03 8.70
CA TYR A 59 -27.42 -23.76 9.95
C TYR A 59 -27.25 -22.30 10.36
N HIS A 60 -28.32 -21.69 10.86
CA HIS A 60 -28.26 -20.42 11.57
C HIS A 60 -27.66 -20.63 12.97
N ALA A 61 -26.49 -20.06 13.24
CA ALA A 61 -25.83 -20.14 14.55
C ALA A 61 -26.61 -19.38 15.65
N GLU A 62 -27.44 -18.40 15.30
CA GLU A 62 -28.25 -17.68 16.30
C GLU A 62 -29.40 -18.50 16.86
N THR A 63 -29.97 -19.40 16.05
CA THR A 63 -31.23 -20.09 16.39
C THR A 63 -31.12 -21.61 16.36
N GLY A 64 -30.02 -22.15 15.85
CA GLY A 64 -29.83 -23.59 15.65
C GLY A 64 -30.73 -24.18 14.58
N ALA A 65 -31.35 -23.34 13.76
CA ALA A 65 -32.18 -23.79 12.66
C ALA A 65 -31.31 -24.25 11.50
N MET A 66 -31.50 -25.47 11.03
CA MET A 66 -31.05 -25.86 9.69
C MET A 66 -31.73 -24.90 8.72
N TYR A 67 -30.97 -24.08 7.99
CA TYR A 67 -31.48 -23.18 6.98
C TYR A 67 -31.89 -23.96 5.73
N LYS A 68 -30.96 -24.78 5.22
CA LYS A 68 -31.11 -25.46 3.94
C LYS A 68 -30.26 -26.73 3.87
N ALA A 69 -30.76 -27.73 3.16
CA ALA A 69 -30.03 -28.90 2.69
C ALA A 69 -30.19 -28.99 1.17
N TRP A 70 -29.09 -29.10 0.42
CA TRP A 70 -29.14 -29.00 -1.05
C TRP A 70 -28.10 -29.88 -1.74
N LYS A 71 -28.33 -30.12 -3.03
CA LYS A 71 -27.40 -30.78 -3.93
C LYS A 71 -26.73 -29.73 -4.81
N GLY A 72 -25.39 -29.75 -4.87
CA GLY A 72 -24.61 -28.79 -5.66
C GLY A 72 -23.36 -28.34 -4.94
N SER A 73 -23.14 -27.03 -4.86
CA SER A 73 -21.91 -26.44 -4.32
C SER A 73 -22.16 -25.08 -3.65
N VAL A 74 -21.08 -24.41 -3.26
CA VAL A 74 -21.07 -23.00 -2.83
C VAL A 74 -20.18 -22.22 -3.78
N TYR A 75 -20.71 -21.12 -4.29
CA TYR A 75 -19.93 -20.10 -4.99
C TYR A 75 -19.36 -19.15 -3.95
N PHE A 76 -18.04 -19.24 -3.73
CA PHE A 76 -17.31 -18.40 -2.80
C PHE A 76 -16.95 -17.09 -3.48
N ASP A 77 -17.69 -16.03 -3.17
CA ASP A 77 -17.52 -14.66 -3.68
C ASP A 77 -17.37 -13.69 -2.51
N GLY A 78 -16.66 -12.58 -2.72
CA GLY A 78 -16.40 -11.56 -1.70
C GLY A 78 -14.91 -11.28 -1.48
N ALA A 79 -14.63 -10.30 -0.59
CA ALA A 79 -13.30 -9.72 -0.39
C ALA A 79 -12.16 -10.72 -0.17
N VAL A 80 -12.42 -11.82 0.55
CA VAL A 80 -11.44 -12.88 0.87
C VAL A 80 -11.36 -14.02 -0.15
N TYR A 81 -12.31 -14.08 -1.09
CA TYR A 81 -12.45 -15.20 -2.03
C TYR A 81 -12.03 -14.80 -3.44
N THR A 82 -12.60 -13.71 -3.93
CA THR A 82 -12.52 -13.24 -5.32
C THR A 82 -12.09 -11.78 -5.41
N THR A 83 -11.73 -11.18 -4.27
CA THR A 83 -11.39 -9.75 -4.12
C THR A 83 -12.55 -8.78 -4.45
N ALA A 84 -13.74 -9.31 -4.78
CA ALA A 84 -14.92 -8.54 -5.12
C ALA A 84 -15.61 -7.90 -3.89
N HIS A 85 -16.02 -6.64 -4.00
CA HIS A 85 -17.01 -6.06 -3.07
C HIS A 85 -18.41 -6.54 -3.45
N GLY A 86 -18.75 -7.73 -2.99
CA GLY A 86 -19.93 -8.46 -3.43
C GLY A 86 -20.51 -9.38 -2.37
N PRO A 87 -21.66 -10.03 -2.68
CA PRO A 87 -22.30 -10.95 -1.76
C PRO A 87 -21.28 -12.02 -1.35
N GLN A 88 -21.20 -12.18 -0.04
CA GLN A 88 -20.54 -13.29 0.63
C GLN A 88 -21.17 -14.63 0.18
N PRO A 89 -20.56 -15.80 0.46
CA PRO A 89 -20.78 -17.05 -0.27
C PRO A 89 -22.24 -17.38 -0.59
N ILE A 90 -22.49 -17.94 -1.77
CA ILE A 90 -23.85 -18.23 -2.28
C ILE A 90 -24.00 -19.73 -2.51
N SER A 91 -25.10 -20.33 -2.06
CA SER A 91 -25.44 -21.73 -2.35
C SER A 91 -25.84 -21.90 -3.81
N ILE A 92 -25.29 -22.91 -4.49
CA ILE A 92 -25.59 -23.25 -5.88
C ILE A 92 -26.22 -24.64 -5.94
N GLY A 93 -27.36 -24.74 -6.63
CA GLY A 93 -28.10 -25.99 -6.84
C GLY A 93 -29.34 -26.14 -5.96
N ASN A 94 -30.28 -26.97 -6.41
CA ASN A 94 -31.62 -27.13 -5.84
C ASN A 94 -31.61 -27.79 -4.46
N SER A 95 -32.60 -27.44 -3.64
CA SER A 95 -32.70 -27.83 -2.23
C SER A 95 -33.58 -29.05 -2.05
N TYR A 96 -33.16 -29.94 -1.16
CA TYR A 96 -34.00 -30.99 -0.58
C TYR A 96 -34.88 -30.43 0.53
N ILE A 97 -34.33 -29.49 1.30
CA ILE A 97 -35.03 -28.82 2.39
C ILE A 97 -34.65 -27.34 2.37
N GLU A 98 -35.65 -26.46 2.43
CA GLU A 98 -35.50 -25.09 2.90
C GLU A 98 -36.41 -24.92 4.12
N ASN A 99 -35.80 -24.67 5.28
CA ASN A 99 -36.53 -24.73 6.53
C ASN A 99 -37.32 -23.45 6.78
N LYS A 100 -38.63 -23.58 6.98
CA LYS A 100 -39.50 -22.43 7.30
C LYS A 100 -39.43 -22.00 8.77
N TYR A 101 -38.90 -22.86 9.65
CA TYR A 101 -38.85 -22.60 11.08
C TYR A 101 -37.57 -21.89 11.49
N LYS A 102 -37.65 -20.57 11.66
CA LYS A 102 -36.52 -19.76 12.17
C LYS A 102 -36.08 -20.15 13.58
N ASN A 103 -37.02 -20.54 14.45
CA ASN A 103 -36.76 -20.99 15.82
C ASN A 103 -37.39 -22.38 15.99
N PRO A 104 -36.68 -23.46 15.63
CA PRO A 104 -37.28 -24.79 15.56
C PRO A 104 -37.27 -25.52 16.90
N TRP A 105 -36.37 -25.15 17.82
CA TRP A 105 -36.23 -25.78 19.12
C TRP A 105 -37.37 -25.36 20.06
N PHE A 106 -37.90 -26.33 20.79
CA PHE A 106 -38.85 -26.09 21.86
C PHE A 106 -38.67 -27.10 22.98
N LEU A 107 -39.13 -26.75 24.18
CA LEU A 107 -39.08 -27.61 25.36
C LEU A 107 -40.51 -27.83 25.84
N LEU A 108 -40.87 -29.08 26.10
CA LEU A 108 -42.16 -29.43 26.69
C LEU A 108 -41.99 -29.81 28.15
N SER A 109 -42.91 -29.38 28.99
CA SER A 109 -43.14 -29.89 30.35
C SER A 109 -44.55 -30.46 30.40
N GLY A 110 -44.68 -31.78 30.32
CA GLY A 110 -45.99 -32.40 30.06
C GLY A 110 -46.51 -32.06 28.66
N LYS A 111 -47.64 -31.34 28.58
CA LYS A 111 -48.23 -30.86 27.31
C LYS A 111 -47.92 -29.39 27.00
N ASP A 112 -47.35 -28.66 27.96
CA ASP A 112 -47.14 -27.22 27.86
C ASP A 112 -45.74 -26.90 27.32
N THR A 113 -45.65 -25.90 26.45
CA THR A 113 -44.37 -25.39 25.93
C THR A 113 -43.73 -24.44 26.94
N VAL A 114 -42.45 -24.66 27.24
CA VAL A 114 -41.64 -23.82 28.12
C VAL A 114 -40.81 -22.86 27.27
N SER A 115 -40.78 -21.58 27.65
CA SER A 115 -39.90 -20.59 27.02
C SER A 115 -38.44 -20.98 27.26
N THR A 116 -37.64 -20.95 26.20
CA THR A 116 -36.21 -21.29 26.28
C THR A 116 -35.36 -20.28 25.54
N VAL A 117 -34.14 -20.08 26.04
CA VAL A 117 -33.07 -19.36 25.36
C VAL A 117 -32.15 -20.38 24.72
N PHE A 118 -32.06 -20.32 23.39
CA PHE A 118 -31.11 -21.10 22.60
C PHE A 118 -29.74 -20.40 22.59
N LYS A 119 -28.66 -21.20 22.68
CA LYS A 119 -27.30 -20.74 22.40
C LYS A 119 -26.55 -21.78 21.58
N TYR A 120 -25.94 -21.35 20.48
CA TYR A 120 -24.92 -22.13 19.78
C TYR A 120 -23.61 -22.05 20.58
N ARG A 121 -23.04 -23.21 20.88
CA ARG A 121 -21.80 -23.34 21.65
C ARG A 121 -20.58 -23.59 20.78
N GLY A 122 -20.78 -23.75 19.47
CA GLY A 122 -19.71 -24.08 18.53
C GLY A 122 -19.86 -25.46 17.90
N HIS A 123 -18.75 -26.00 17.41
CA HIS A 123 -18.69 -27.35 16.85
C HIS A 123 -17.39 -28.06 17.21
N ARG A 124 -17.38 -29.38 17.10
CA ARG A 124 -16.19 -30.21 17.27
C ARG A 124 -16.11 -31.32 16.24
N PHE A 125 -14.93 -31.90 16.09
CA PHE A 125 -14.68 -33.06 15.25
C PHE A 125 -14.56 -34.32 16.13
N VAL A 126 -15.36 -35.35 15.82
CA VAL A 126 -15.33 -36.66 16.50
C VAL A 126 -15.31 -37.73 15.42
N ASP A 127 -14.26 -38.56 15.40
CA ASP A 127 -14.07 -39.64 14.41
C ASP A 127 -14.23 -39.17 12.94
N GLY A 128 -13.72 -37.97 12.61
CA GLY A 128 -13.79 -37.38 11.26
C GLY A 128 -15.16 -36.80 10.88
N LYS A 129 -16.10 -36.73 11.83
CA LYS A 129 -17.44 -36.16 11.66
C LYS A 129 -17.58 -34.87 12.45
N ALA A 130 -18.45 -33.99 11.99
CA ALA A 130 -18.73 -32.72 12.64
C ALA A 130 -19.91 -32.91 13.59
N GLN A 131 -19.74 -32.43 14.81
CA GLN A 131 -20.79 -32.39 15.81
C GLN A 131 -21.05 -30.94 16.21
N LEU A 132 -22.25 -30.44 15.87
CA LEU A 132 -22.71 -29.11 16.27
C LEU A 132 -23.17 -29.16 17.74
N MET A 133 -22.85 -28.10 18.49
CA MET A 133 -23.08 -28.04 19.93
C MET A 133 -24.05 -26.91 20.27
N TYR A 134 -25.11 -27.22 21.00
CA TYR A 134 -26.14 -26.27 21.41
C TYR A 134 -26.42 -26.35 22.90
N SER A 135 -27.08 -25.33 23.42
CA SER A 135 -27.74 -25.39 24.72
C SER A 135 -29.10 -24.70 24.72
N LEU A 136 -30.02 -25.25 25.52
CA LEU A 136 -31.30 -24.64 25.85
C LEU A 136 -31.35 -24.35 27.35
N THR A 137 -31.70 -23.11 27.70
CA THR A 137 -31.87 -22.69 29.10
C THR A 137 -33.29 -22.17 29.31
N ALA A 138 -33.88 -22.41 30.47
CA ALA A 138 -35.17 -21.88 30.89
C ALA A 138 -35.04 -21.41 32.34
N ASP A 139 -35.83 -20.41 32.75
CA ASP A 139 -35.75 -19.79 34.09
C ASP A 139 -35.92 -20.80 35.23
N SER A 140 -36.62 -21.90 34.98
CA SER A 140 -36.87 -22.97 35.95
C SER A 140 -35.72 -23.99 36.07
N MET A 141 -34.64 -23.86 35.29
CA MET A 141 -33.55 -24.84 35.24
C MET A 141 -32.27 -24.36 35.92
N SER A 142 -31.66 -25.23 36.72
CA SER A 142 -30.37 -24.97 37.41
C SER A 142 -29.14 -25.22 36.52
N GLN A 143 -29.31 -25.95 35.42
CA GLN A 143 -28.29 -26.28 34.44
C GLN A 143 -28.89 -26.22 33.03
N PRO A 144 -28.12 -25.82 32.01
CA PRO A 144 -28.59 -25.84 30.64
C PRO A 144 -28.72 -27.29 30.13
N ILE A 145 -29.74 -27.53 29.31
CA ILE A 145 -29.84 -28.75 28.49
C ILE A 145 -28.80 -28.64 27.39
N LEU A 146 -27.94 -29.65 27.24
CA LEU A 146 -26.97 -29.70 26.16
C LEU A 146 -27.52 -30.57 25.03
N ILE A 147 -27.27 -30.14 23.80
CA ILE A 147 -27.68 -30.87 22.60
C ILE A 147 -26.47 -30.94 21.67
N TYR A 148 -26.12 -32.15 21.27
CA TYR A 148 -25.06 -32.43 20.31
C TYR A 148 -25.68 -33.03 19.06
N GLU A 149 -25.38 -32.48 17.91
CA GLU A 149 -25.92 -32.94 16.64
C GLU A 149 -24.78 -33.36 15.71
N GLU A 150 -24.67 -34.67 15.45
CA GLU A 150 -23.83 -35.20 14.40
C GLU A 150 -24.60 -35.18 13.08
N VAL A 151 -24.00 -34.59 12.04
CA VAL A 151 -24.61 -34.48 10.72
C VAL A 151 -23.71 -35.14 9.67
N GLU A 152 -24.29 -36.07 8.91
CA GLU A 152 -23.56 -36.82 7.90
C GLU A 152 -24.46 -37.17 6.70
N THR A 153 -23.86 -37.69 5.62
CA THR A 153 -24.61 -38.22 4.48
C THR A 153 -24.15 -39.61 4.09
N SER A 154 -25.10 -40.37 3.53
CA SER A 154 -24.86 -41.65 2.87
C SER A 154 -25.75 -41.77 1.62
N LYS A 155 -25.67 -42.91 0.94
CA LYS A 155 -26.53 -43.24 -0.19
C LYS A 155 -27.19 -44.59 0.03
N THR A 156 -28.43 -44.73 -0.39
CA THR A 156 -29.08 -46.04 -0.48
C THR A 156 -28.42 -46.92 -1.54
N ALA A 157 -28.76 -48.20 -1.59
CA ALA A 157 -28.31 -49.10 -2.66
C ALA A 157 -28.73 -48.63 -4.08
N SER A 158 -29.80 -47.84 -4.20
CA SER A 158 -30.26 -47.26 -5.46
C SER A 158 -29.60 -45.91 -5.79
N GLY A 159 -28.64 -45.47 -4.96
CA GLY A 159 -27.92 -44.20 -5.14
C GLY A 159 -28.65 -42.97 -4.58
N SER A 160 -29.78 -43.15 -3.89
CA SER A 160 -30.56 -42.05 -3.33
C SER A 160 -29.86 -41.41 -2.13
N PRO A 161 -29.72 -40.07 -2.09
CA PRO A 161 -29.00 -39.41 -1.01
C PRO A 161 -29.79 -39.48 0.30
N VAL A 162 -29.07 -39.76 1.38
CA VAL A 162 -29.60 -39.82 2.75
C VAL A 162 -28.93 -38.74 3.57
N LEU A 163 -29.72 -37.89 4.23
CA LEU A 163 -29.24 -36.99 5.29
C LEU A 163 -29.38 -37.69 6.63
N GLU A 164 -28.27 -37.90 7.31
CA GLU A 164 -28.20 -38.56 8.61
C GLU A 164 -27.97 -37.52 9.70
N ARG A 165 -28.95 -37.37 10.61
CA ARG A 165 -28.81 -36.50 11.78
C ARG A 165 -28.94 -37.36 13.03
N THR A 166 -27.94 -37.30 13.91
CA THR A 166 -27.98 -37.98 15.21
C THR A 166 -27.85 -36.96 16.32
N TYR A 167 -28.87 -36.87 17.18
CA TYR A 167 -28.88 -35.97 18.32
C TYR A 167 -28.54 -36.70 19.60
N VAL A 168 -27.74 -36.09 20.45
CA VAL A 168 -27.54 -36.49 21.84
C VAL A 168 -28.01 -35.35 22.72
N THR A 169 -28.98 -35.61 23.59
CA THR A 169 -29.38 -34.64 24.62
C THR A 169 -28.72 -35.00 25.95
N GLU A 170 -28.40 -34.00 26.76
CA GLU A 170 -27.92 -34.19 28.13
C GLU A 170 -28.57 -33.18 29.07
N ASN A 171 -28.62 -33.50 30.37
CA ASN A 171 -29.22 -32.67 31.42
C ASN A 171 -30.71 -32.35 31.22
N VAL A 172 -31.45 -33.14 30.44
CA VAL A 172 -32.90 -32.95 30.27
C VAL A 172 -33.61 -33.34 31.57
N PRO A 173 -34.36 -32.43 32.24
CA PRO A 173 -35.04 -32.73 33.50
C PRO A 173 -36.09 -33.85 33.38
N ASN A 174 -36.40 -34.51 34.49
CA ASN A 174 -37.49 -35.50 34.53
C ASN A 174 -38.82 -34.82 34.17
N GLY A 175 -39.62 -35.46 33.32
CA GLY A 175 -40.93 -34.92 32.88
C GLY A 175 -40.87 -33.90 31.73
N MET A 176 -39.66 -33.53 31.29
CA MET A 176 -39.47 -32.64 30.13
C MET A 176 -39.01 -33.41 28.88
N LYS A 177 -39.38 -32.89 27.70
CA LYS A 177 -38.93 -33.39 26.39
C LYS A 177 -38.43 -32.24 25.52
N VAL A 178 -37.30 -32.45 24.85
CA VAL A 178 -36.78 -31.52 23.85
C VAL A 178 -37.43 -31.85 22.51
N GLY A 179 -37.94 -30.83 21.84
CA GLY A 179 -38.58 -30.94 20.54
C GLY A 179 -37.91 -30.07 19.48
N LEU A 180 -38.05 -30.52 18.23
CA LEU A 180 -37.58 -29.85 17.03
C LEU A 180 -38.70 -29.77 16.00
N LYS A 181 -39.02 -28.56 15.54
CA LYS A 181 -39.88 -28.35 14.36
C LYS A 181 -39.06 -28.51 13.09
N THR A 182 -39.59 -29.23 12.12
CA THR A 182 -38.89 -29.55 10.87
C THR A 182 -39.88 -29.61 9.72
N ASN A 183 -39.46 -29.18 8.53
CA ASN A 183 -40.16 -29.45 7.29
C ASN A 183 -39.23 -30.19 6.33
N ILE A 184 -39.80 -31.11 5.58
CA ILE A 184 -39.08 -32.05 4.72
C ILE A 184 -39.76 -32.02 3.36
N SER A 185 -38.95 -31.89 2.32
CA SER A 185 -39.39 -31.95 0.93
C SER A 185 -38.59 -33.00 0.18
N SER A 186 -38.93 -33.25 -1.09
CA SER A 186 -38.17 -34.16 -1.95
C SER A 186 -38.10 -35.61 -1.44
N VAL A 187 -39.15 -36.09 -0.76
CA VAL A 187 -39.31 -37.49 -0.34
C VAL A 187 -40.51 -38.12 -1.06
N VAL A 188 -40.56 -39.44 -1.22
CA VAL A 188 -41.66 -40.11 -1.96
C VAL A 188 -42.79 -40.52 -1.03
N VAL A 189 -42.44 -41.03 0.15
CA VAL A 189 -43.37 -41.56 1.15
C VAL A 189 -42.89 -41.22 2.56
N GLU A 190 -43.79 -41.20 3.55
CA GLU A 190 -43.45 -40.90 4.95
C GLU A 190 -42.40 -41.86 5.52
N SER A 191 -42.39 -43.12 5.07
CA SER A 191 -41.38 -44.11 5.47
C SER A 191 -39.96 -43.82 4.95
N ASN A 192 -39.76 -42.78 4.14
CA ASN A 192 -38.43 -42.26 3.83
C ASN A 192 -37.81 -41.48 4.99
N ILE A 193 -38.57 -41.20 6.05
CA ILE A 193 -38.10 -40.59 7.29
C ILE A 193 -37.98 -41.69 8.34
N ASP A 194 -36.75 -42.06 8.68
CA ASP A 194 -36.45 -43.09 9.69
C ASP A 194 -35.97 -42.41 10.97
N THR A 195 -36.65 -42.69 12.09
CA THR A 195 -36.30 -42.13 13.39
C THR A 195 -36.71 -43.02 14.54
N ASP A 196 -35.89 -43.05 15.58
CA ASP A 196 -36.20 -43.67 16.87
C ASP A 196 -36.71 -42.65 17.90
N GLY A 197 -36.96 -41.40 17.48
CA GLY A 197 -37.68 -40.38 18.23
C GLY A 197 -39.19 -40.40 17.96
N GLU A 198 -39.93 -39.52 18.62
CA GLU A 198 -41.39 -39.42 18.44
C GLU A 198 -41.69 -38.31 17.41
N LEU A 199 -41.88 -38.72 16.14
CA LEU A 199 -42.23 -37.84 15.03
C LEU A 199 -43.75 -37.70 14.91
N THR A 200 -44.25 -36.47 14.95
CA THR A 200 -45.66 -36.14 14.72
C THR A 200 -45.79 -35.29 13.46
N VAL A 201 -46.46 -35.81 12.44
CA VAL A 201 -46.78 -35.07 11.21
C VAL A 201 -47.90 -34.08 11.49
N ILE A 202 -47.63 -32.80 11.27
CA ILE A 202 -48.58 -31.70 11.43
C ILE A 202 -49.37 -31.49 10.14
N ALA A 203 -48.68 -31.50 9.00
CA ALA A 203 -49.29 -31.32 7.68
C ALA A 203 -48.52 -32.11 6.62
N LYS A 204 -49.23 -32.53 5.58
CA LYS A 204 -48.70 -33.27 4.43
C LYS A 204 -49.32 -32.74 3.16
N GLU A 205 -48.50 -32.57 2.14
CA GLU A 205 -48.90 -32.10 0.81
C GLU A 205 -48.23 -32.95 -0.27
N GLU A 206 -48.99 -33.43 -1.25
CA GLU A 206 -48.44 -34.12 -2.43
C GLU A 206 -48.05 -33.08 -3.48
N VAL A 207 -46.83 -33.20 -4.01
CA VAL A 207 -46.27 -32.29 -5.01
C VAL A 207 -45.99 -33.06 -6.29
N LYS A 208 -46.52 -32.56 -7.41
CA LYS A 208 -46.24 -33.04 -8.77
C LYS A 208 -45.60 -31.93 -9.58
N GLU A 209 -44.27 -31.98 -9.70
CA GLU A 209 -43.50 -31.03 -10.50
C GLU A 209 -42.55 -31.80 -11.43
N ASN A 210 -42.48 -31.40 -12.70
CA ASN A 210 -41.57 -31.98 -13.72
C ASN A 210 -41.59 -33.53 -13.81
N GLU A 211 -42.78 -34.13 -13.77
CA GLU A 211 -43.01 -35.59 -13.78
C GLU A 211 -42.52 -36.36 -12.54
N ILE A 212 -42.09 -35.65 -11.49
CA ILE A 212 -41.64 -36.23 -10.22
C ILE A 212 -42.78 -36.14 -9.19
N ASN A 213 -43.22 -37.28 -8.66
CA ASN A 213 -44.13 -37.33 -7.52
C ASN A 213 -43.33 -37.30 -6.22
N SER A 214 -43.53 -36.28 -5.39
CA SER A 214 -42.93 -36.16 -4.06
C SER A 214 -43.96 -35.68 -3.04
N ILE A 215 -43.60 -35.71 -1.75
CA ILE A 215 -44.41 -35.18 -0.66
C ILE A 215 -43.62 -34.15 0.15
N ASN A 216 -44.31 -33.09 0.55
CA ASN A 216 -43.86 -32.14 1.55
C ASN A 216 -44.49 -32.50 2.90
N ILE A 217 -43.68 -32.60 3.94
CA ILE A 217 -44.10 -32.95 5.30
C ILE A 217 -43.68 -31.83 6.24
N ASP A 218 -44.62 -31.38 7.04
CA ASP A 218 -44.38 -30.52 8.19
C ASP A 218 -44.55 -31.33 9.48
N ALA A 219 -43.56 -31.33 10.37
CA ALA A 219 -43.55 -32.23 11.52
C ALA A 219 -42.86 -31.64 12.76
N THR A 220 -43.17 -32.22 13.92
CA THR A 220 -42.39 -32.07 15.16
C THR A 220 -41.74 -33.38 15.53
N LEU A 221 -40.44 -33.36 15.83
CA LEU A 221 -39.69 -34.49 16.36
C LEU A 221 -39.40 -34.25 17.84
N LEU A 222 -39.85 -35.15 18.72
CA LEU A 222 -39.42 -35.18 20.11
C LEU A 222 -38.22 -36.11 20.25
N LEU A 223 -37.14 -35.58 20.83
CA LEU A 223 -35.88 -36.29 21.00
C LEU A 223 -35.93 -37.23 22.21
N ASN A 224 -35.19 -38.33 22.12
CA ASN A 224 -34.96 -39.25 23.22
C ASN A 224 -34.21 -38.53 24.35
N ARG A 225 -34.78 -38.61 25.55
CA ARG A 225 -34.26 -37.95 26.74
C ARG A 225 -32.93 -38.56 27.19
N ASN A 226 -31.87 -37.75 27.26
CA ASN A 226 -30.55 -38.14 27.74
C ASN A 226 -29.95 -39.35 26.99
N LYS A 227 -30.29 -39.50 25.71
CA LYS A 227 -29.91 -40.61 24.83
C LYS A 227 -29.79 -40.13 23.39
N ASN A 228 -29.27 -41.00 22.53
CA ASN A 228 -29.20 -40.74 21.09
C ASN A 228 -30.62 -40.77 20.48
N THR A 229 -30.84 -39.89 19.52
CA THR A 229 -31.99 -39.90 18.61
C THR A 229 -31.48 -39.89 17.18
N LYS A 230 -31.79 -40.92 16.41
CA LYS A 230 -31.50 -40.97 14.97
C LYS A 230 -32.65 -40.33 14.20
N TYR A 231 -32.33 -39.55 13.20
CA TYR A 231 -33.29 -38.88 12.34
C TYR A 231 -32.75 -38.81 10.92
N PHE A 232 -33.07 -39.81 10.11
CA PHE A 232 -32.53 -40.03 8.78
C PHE A 232 -33.61 -39.76 7.74
N ILE A 233 -33.24 -39.05 6.67
CA ILE A 233 -34.17 -38.69 5.60
C ILE A 233 -33.58 -39.15 4.28
N THR A 234 -34.30 -40.04 3.59
CA THR A 234 -33.94 -40.50 2.25
C THR A 234 -34.64 -39.65 1.20
N PHE A 235 -33.89 -38.85 0.45
CA PHE A 235 -34.44 -38.01 -0.60
C PHE A 235 -34.49 -38.72 -1.95
N ILE A 236 -35.30 -38.21 -2.86
CA ILE A 236 -35.18 -38.52 -4.29
C ILE A 236 -33.90 -37.91 -4.87
N ASN A 237 -33.42 -38.43 -6.00
CA ASN A 237 -32.13 -38.02 -6.58
C ASN A 237 -32.08 -36.55 -7.04
N THR A 238 -33.23 -36.00 -7.42
CA THR A 238 -33.38 -34.64 -7.93
C THR A 238 -34.16 -33.81 -6.91
N PRO A 239 -33.51 -32.85 -6.21
CA PRO A 239 -34.22 -31.99 -5.27
C PRO A 239 -35.35 -31.21 -5.94
N THR A 240 -36.45 -31.01 -5.21
CA THR A 240 -37.71 -30.44 -5.72
C THR A 240 -37.87 -28.96 -5.39
N ILE A 241 -37.05 -28.39 -4.51
CA ILE A 241 -37.10 -26.96 -4.21
C ILE A 241 -36.09 -26.26 -5.09
N GLU A 242 -36.57 -25.43 -6.02
CA GLU A 242 -35.71 -24.61 -6.85
C GLU A 242 -34.91 -23.61 -5.99
N ASN A 243 -33.61 -23.50 -6.29
CA ASN A 243 -32.77 -22.55 -5.59
C ASN A 243 -32.99 -21.13 -6.13
N LYS A 244 -33.56 -20.27 -5.29
CA LYS A 244 -33.80 -18.84 -5.60
C LYS A 244 -32.51 -18.02 -5.63
N ASN A 245 -31.41 -18.54 -5.10
CA ASN A 245 -30.12 -17.87 -5.12
C ASN A 245 -29.45 -18.10 -6.48
N LEU A 246 -29.41 -17.04 -7.28
CA LEU A 246 -28.73 -17.04 -8.57
C LEU A 246 -27.31 -16.51 -8.38
N ALA A 247 -26.32 -17.22 -8.92
CA ALA A 247 -24.94 -16.74 -8.96
C ALA A 247 -24.91 -15.34 -9.62
N GLY A 248 -24.54 -14.30 -8.86
CA GLY A 248 -24.34 -12.95 -9.39
C GLY A 248 -25.43 -11.90 -9.09
N GLY A 249 -26.51 -12.24 -8.35
CA GLY A 249 -27.43 -11.24 -7.79
C GLY A 249 -28.32 -10.51 -8.80
N ILE A 250 -28.79 -11.20 -9.84
CA ILE A 250 -29.76 -10.67 -10.80
C ILE A 250 -31.13 -11.26 -10.51
N ASP A 251 -32.10 -10.38 -10.34
CA ASP A 251 -33.53 -10.66 -10.21
C ASP A 251 -34.06 -11.09 -11.59
N MET A 252 -34.47 -12.36 -11.75
CA MET A 252 -35.01 -12.88 -13.01
C MET A 252 -36.48 -12.47 -13.26
N GLU A 253 -37.10 -11.66 -12.39
CA GLU A 253 -38.49 -11.23 -12.57
C GLU A 253 -38.70 -10.19 -13.71
N LYS A 254 -37.67 -9.80 -14.46
CA LYS A 254 -37.79 -8.82 -15.57
C LYS A 254 -36.97 -9.12 -16.83
N SER A 255 -36.94 -10.38 -17.27
CA SER A 255 -36.54 -10.69 -18.65
C SER A 255 -37.67 -11.43 -19.35
N ASP A 256 -38.28 -10.78 -20.33
CA ASP A 256 -39.26 -11.40 -21.25
C ASP A 256 -38.57 -12.36 -22.23
N GLU A 257 -37.72 -13.28 -21.75
CA GLU A 257 -37.17 -14.37 -22.55
C GLU A 257 -37.18 -15.72 -21.82
N PRO A 258 -37.49 -16.84 -22.50
CA PRO A 258 -37.93 -18.09 -21.85
C PRO A 258 -36.78 -19.04 -21.45
N SER A 259 -35.54 -18.56 -21.32
CA SER A 259 -34.36 -19.45 -21.23
C SER A 259 -33.57 -19.38 -19.93
N GLY A 260 -33.83 -18.43 -19.03
CA GLY A 260 -33.21 -18.41 -17.69
C GLY A 260 -31.67 -18.35 -17.64
N GLU A 261 -30.99 -18.02 -18.74
CA GLU A 261 -29.54 -17.84 -18.78
C GLU A 261 -29.17 -16.35 -18.65
N LEU A 262 -28.32 -16.02 -17.68
CA LEU A 262 -27.73 -14.68 -17.55
C LEU A 262 -26.92 -14.32 -18.82
N PRO A 263 -26.93 -13.06 -19.29
CA PRO A 263 -26.02 -12.59 -20.33
C PRO A 263 -24.57 -12.89 -19.95
N GLU A 264 -23.78 -13.43 -20.88
CA GLU A 264 -22.44 -13.96 -20.58
C GLU A 264 -21.52 -12.88 -20.00
N GLY A 265 -21.58 -11.65 -20.51
CA GLY A 265 -20.81 -10.53 -19.98
C GLY A 265 -21.09 -10.20 -18.51
N LEU A 266 -22.35 -10.36 -18.10
CA LEU A 266 -22.76 -10.14 -16.72
C LEU A 266 -22.30 -11.27 -15.79
N LYS A 267 -22.30 -12.53 -16.27
CA LYS A 267 -21.69 -13.66 -15.54
C LYS A 267 -20.20 -13.44 -15.32
N LEU A 268 -19.52 -12.88 -16.32
CA LEU A 268 -18.09 -12.63 -16.28
C LEU A 268 -17.75 -11.44 -15.36
N ILE A 269 -18.55 -10.35 -15.37
CA ILE A 269 -18.43 -9.24 -14.39
C ILE A 269 -18.63 -9.73 -12.96
N ALA A 270 -19.57 -10.65 -12.75
CA ALA A 270 -19.82 -11.23 -11.44
C ALA A 270 -18.70 -12.18 -10.95
N LYS A 271 -17.82 -12.64 -11.84
CA LYS A 271 -16.64 -13.47 -11.52
C LYS A 271 -15.35 -12.64 -11.38
N SER A 272 -15.44 -11.32 -11.49
CA SER A 272 -14.31 -10.38 -11.49
C SER A 272 -14.43 -9.38 -10.35
N ASP A 273 -13.34 -8.67 -10.05
CA ASP A 273 -13.32 -7.64 -9.00
C ASP A 273 -13.96 -6.31 -9.43
N CYS A 274 -14.51 -6.20 -10.65
CA CYS A 274 -15.09 -4.95 -11.18
C CYS A 274 -16.14 -4.31 -10.24
N LYS A 275 -16.86 -5.10 -9.45
CA LYS A 275 -17.85 -4.60 -8.47
C LYS A 275 -17.20 -3.95 -7.23
N THR A 276 -15.90 -4.15 -7.02
CA THR A 276 -15.09 -3.51 -5.97
C THR A 276 -15.11 -1.99 -6.12
N CYS A 277 -15.00 -1.52 -7.36
CA CYS A 277 -14.94 -0.11 -7.67
C CYS A 277 -16.22 0.45 -8.31
N HIS A 278 -17.02 -0.39 -8.98
CA HIS A 278 -18.18 0.04 -9.77
C HIS A 278 -19.50 -0.53 -9.25
N ASN A 279 -20.59 0.21 -9.42
CA ASN A 279 -21.96 -0.23 -9.18
C ASN A 279 -22.80 -0.12 -10.46
N LYS A 280 -23.97 -0.79 -10.55
CA LYS A 280 -24.83 -0.72 -11.73
C LYS A 280 -25.32 0.71 -12.02
N THR A 281 -25.74 1.46 -11.00
CA THR A 281 -26.44 2.76 -11.17
C THR A 281 -25.89 3.91 -10.33
N LEU A 282 -25.07 3.64 -9.31
CA LEU A 282 -24.52 4.66 -8.42
C LEU A 282 -23.02 4.84 -8.64
N GLN A 283 -22.50 6.06 -8.55
CA GLN A 283 -21.06 6.29 -8.54
C GLN A 283 -20.48 5.88 -7.18
N THR A 284 -19.34 5.21 -7.22
CA THR A 284 -18.71 4.50 -6.11
C THR A 284 -17.24 4.93 -6.03
N ILE A 285 -16.26 4.01 -6.00
CA ILE A 285 -14.83 4.38 -6.17
C ILE A 285 -14.60 4.81 -7.63
N GLY A 286 -15.21 4.09 -8.58
CA GLY A 286 -15.36 4.45 -9.99
C GLY A 286 -16.84 4.71 -10.39
N PRO A 287 -17.13 5.07 -11.65
CA PRO A 287 -18.46 5.41 -12.14
C PRO A 287 -19.40 4.21 -12.17
N ALA A 288 -20.70 4.49 -12.19
CA ALA A 288 -21.71 3.46 -12.39
C ALA A 288 -21.60 2.83 -13.80
N TYR A 289 -21.95 1.56 -13.97
CA TYR A 289 -22.03 0.91 -15.29
C TYR A 289 -22.98 1.64 -16.24
N THR A 290 -24.12 2.14 -15.75
CA THR A 290 -25.01 2.99 -16.56
C THR A 290 -24.35 4.29 -16.98
N SER A 291 -23.53 4.90 -16.11
CA SER A 291 -22.79 6.12 -16.46
C SER A 291 -21.70 5.85 -17.49
N ILE A 292 -21.09 4.65 -17.47
CA ILE A 292 -20.15 4.19 -18.50
C ILE A 292 -20.89 4.00 -19.82
N ALA A 293 -22.03 3.31 -19.82
CA ALA A 293 -22.86 3.08 -21.00
C ALA A 293 -23.40 4.40 -21.59
N GLN A 294 -23.67 5.41 -20.76
CA GLN A 294 -24.06 6.75 -21.19
C GLN A 294 -22.88 7.62 -21.65
N LYS A 295 -21.67 7.39 -21.11
CA LYS A 295 -20.43 8.12 -21.46
C LYS A 295 -19.86 7.64 -22.81
N TYR A 296 -20.02 6.35 -23.13
CA TYR A 296 -19.48 5.73 -24.34
C TYR A 296 -20.61 5.14 -25.19
N LYS A 297 -20.64 5.42 -26.50
CA LYS A 297 -21.60 4.78 -27.42
C LYS A 297 -21.35 3.27 -27.50
N ASN A 298 -22.40 2.45 -27.52
CA ASN A 298 -22.29 1.00 -27.66
C ASN A 298 -21.80 0.58 -29.06
N THR A 299 -20.48 0.65 -29.29
CA THR A 299 -19.83 0.25 -30.55
C THR A 299 -18.72 -0.78 -30.30
N PRO A 300 -18.39 -1.63 -31.28
CA PRO A 300 -17.30 -2.61 -31.17
C PRO A 300 -15.95 -1.99 -30.79
N GLU A 301 -15.67 -0.76 -31.22
CA GLU A 301 -14.44 -0.02 -30.91
C GLU A 301 -14.40 0.38 -29.43
N ASN A 302 -15.50 0.94 -28.90
CA ASN A 302 -15.60 1.28 -27.48
C ASN A 302 -15.55 0.05 -26.60
N ILE A 303 -16.18 -1.05 -27.02
CA ILE A 303 -16.07 -2.34 -26.32
C ILE A 303 -14.61 -2.78 -26.27
N THR A 304 -13.88 -2.71 -27.39
CA THR A 304 -12.46 -3.10 -27.47
C THR A 304 -11.55 -2.19 -26.63
N VAL A 305 -11.76 -0.87 -26.68
CA VAL A 305 -10.99 0.12 -25.91
C VAL A 305 -11.20 -0.09 -24.41
N LEU A 306 -12.45 -0.11 -23.95
CA LEU A 306 -12.78 -0.31 -22.54
C LEU A 306 -12.32 -1.68 -22.05
N SER A 307 -12.32 -2.70 -22.91
CA SER A 307 -11.80 -4.03 -22.56
C SER A 307 -10.28 -4.00 -22.34
N SER A 308 -9.54 -3.31 -23.20
CA SER A 308 -8.10 -3.13 -23.01
C SER A 308 -7.79 -2.31 -21.75
N LYS A 309 -8.66 -1.36 -21.38
CA LYS A 309 -8.56 -0.59 -20.13
C LYS A 309 -8.80 -1.47 -18.90
N VAL A 310 -9.85 -2.30 -18.91
CA VAL A 310 -10.13 -3.25 -17.81
C VAL A 310 -8.96 -4.20 -17.62
N GLN A 311 -8.37 -4.70 -18.71
CA GLN A 311 -7.21 -5.60 -18.65
C GLN A 311 -5.95 -4.94 -18.05
N LYS A 312 -5.71 -3.66 -18.34
CA LYS A 312 -4.45 -2.95 -17.96
C LYS A 312 -4.56 -2.07 -16.71
N GLY A 313 -5.77 -1.80 -16.23
CA GLY A 313 -6.00 -0.88 -15.12
C GLY A 313 -5.63 0.57 -15.46
N GLY A 314 -5.56 1.43 -14.45
CA GLY A 314 -5.21 2.85 -14.52
C GLY A 314 -6.28 3.79 -13.96
N SER A 315 -5.92 5.04 -13.69
CA SER A 315 -6.85 6.13 -13.31
C SER A 315 -7.37 6.91 -14.53
N GLY A 316 -8.45 7.68 -14.33
CA GLY A 316 -8.95 8.65 -15.29
C GLY A 316 -10.27 8.31 -15.92
N VAL A 317 -10.29 7.29 -16.77
CA VAL A 317 -11.47 6.87 -17.56
C VAL A 317 -12.68 6.60 -16.65
N TRP A 318 -12.37 6.13 -15.43
CA TRP A 318 -13.26 5.64 -14.40
C TRP A 318 -13.27 6.55 -13.15
N GLY A 319 -12.93 7.83 -13.26
CA GLY A 319 -12.80 8.74 -12.12
C GLY A 319 -11.38 8.83 -11.55
N GLN A 320 -11.21 9.61 -10.48
CA GLN A 320 -9.88 9.96 -9.94
C GLN A 320 -9.14 8.80 -9.25
N GLN A 321 -9.83 7.71 -8.89
CA GLN A 321 -9.19 6.53 -8.32
C GLN A 321 -8.72 5.56 -9.41
N ALA A 322 -7.48 5.08 -9.31
CA ALA A 322 -6.93 4.09 -10.24
C ALA A 322 -7.64 2.73 -10.12
N MET A 323 -8.12 2.20 -11.25
CA MET A 323 -8.67 0.85 -11.35
C MET A 323 -7.53 -0.17 -11.45
N THR A 324 -7.59 -1.25 -10.69
CA THR A 324 -6.58 -2.32 -10.72
C THR A 324 -6.59 -3.06 -12.07
N PRO A 325 -5.43 -3.42 -12.65
CA PRO A 325 -5.36 -4.25 -13.85
C PRO A 325 -5.99 -5.63 -13.66
N HIS A 326 -6.79 -6.07 -14.62
CA HIS A 326 -7.32 -7.43 -14.72
C HIS A 326 -6.54 -8.26 -15.76
N ALA A 327 -5.21 -8.28 -15.65
CA ALA A 327 -4.35 -8.95 -16.62
C ALA A 327 -4.56 -10.48 -16.68
N ASP A 328 -5.10 -11.05 -15.61
CA ASP A 328 -5.39 -12.48 -15.48
C ASP A 328 -6.66 -12.90 -16.26
N LEU A 329 -7.48 -11.94 -16.71
CA LEU A 329 -8.65 -12.22 -17.55
C LEU A 329 -8.28 -12.17 -19.04
N GLY A 330 -8.73 -13.19 -19.78
CA GLY A 330 -8.55 -13.24 -21.24
C GLY A 330 -9.27 -12.09 -21.96
N GLU A 331 -8.70 -11.58 -23.04
CA GLU A 331 -9.23 -10.40 -23.75
C GLU A 331 -10.69 -10.58 -24.21
N GLU A 332 -11.03 -11.76 -24.72
CA GLU A 332 -12.39 -12.10 -25.16
C GLU A 332 -13.39 -12.17 -23.99
N VAL A 333 -12.93 -12.59 -22.81
CA VAL A 333 -13.75 -12.57 -21.58
C VAL A 333 -14.07 -11.12 -21.19
N ILE A 334 -13.10 -10.23 -21.30
CA ILE A 334 -13.30 -8.81 -20.95
C ILE A 334 -14.19 -8.11 -21.99
N LYS A 335 -14.04 -8.42 -23.29
CA LYS A 335 -14.94 -7.91 -24.34
C LYS A 335 -16.39 -8.25 -24.07
N GLU A 336 -16.65 -9.48 -23.68
CA GLU A 336 -17.98 -9.94 -23.32
C GLU A 336 -18.53 -9.16 -22.11
N MET A 337 -17.70 -8.94 -21.07
CA MET A 337 -18.04 -8.11 -19.90
C MET A 337 -18.43 -6.68 -20.30
N VAL A 338 -17.57 -6.03 -21.09
CA VAL A 338 -17.78 -4.65 -21.51
C VAL A 338 -18.98 -4.54 -22.44
N ALA A 339 -19.19 -5.49 -23.35
CA ALA A 339 -20.37 -5.51 -24.22
C ALA A 339 -21.67 -5.51 -23.41
N PHE A 340 -21.71 -6.24 -22.30
CA PHE A 340 -22.84 -6.18 -21.37
C PHE A 340 -22.97 -4.82 -20.68
N ILE A 341 -21.88 -4.18 -20.23
CA ILE A 341 -21.95 -2.84 -19.62
C ILE A 341 -22.55 -1.84 -20.61
N MET A 342 -22.11 -1.89 -21.86
CA MET A 342 -22.53 -0.99 -22.93
C MET A 342 -23.98 -1.22 -23.35
N SER A 343 -24.56 -2.40 -23.11
CA SER A 343 -25.98 -2.67 -23.39
C SER A 343 -26.95 -2.09 -22.35
N LEU A 344 -26.44 -1.46 -21.29
CA LEU A 344 -27.26 -0.83 -20.24
C LEU A 344 -27.78 0.57 -20.60
N ASP A 345 -27.38 1.13 -21.73
CA ASP A 345 -27.92 2.40 -22.23
C ASP A 345 -29.32 2.21 -22.82
N LYS A 346 -30.28 3.06 -22.42
CA LYS A 346 -31.71 2.89 -22.75
C LYS A 346 -32.23 3.81 -23.85
N ASP A 347 -31.40 4.71 -24.39
CA ASP A 347 -31.83 5.71 -25.37
C ASP A 347 -30.83 5.87 -26.53
N SER A 348 -30.60 4.81 -27.32
CA SER A 348 -29.78 4.93 -28.53
C SER A 348 -30.37 4.20 -29.75
N ASP A 349 -31.58 4.56 -30.15
CA ASP A 349 -32.02 4.44 -31.55
C ASP A 349 -31.70 5.74 -32.29
N ASP A 350 -31.15 5.57 -33.50
CA ASP A 350 -30.86 6.58 -34.53
C ASP A 350 -29.77 7.64 -34.23
N GLN A 351 -28.55 7.36 -34.72
CA GLN A 351 -27.95 8.11 -35.83
C GLN A 351 -26.60 7.51 -36.22
N VAL A 352 -26.55 6.95 -37.43
CA VAL A 352 -25.35 6.49 -38.12
C VAL A 352 -24.42 7.69 -38.32
N ALA A 353 -23.31 7.71 -37.59
CA ALA A 353 -22.19 8.60 -37.83
C ALA A 353 -20.98 7.75 -38.20
N ASN A 354 -20.55 7.96 -39.44
CA ASN A 354 -19.47 7.27 -40.14
C ASN A 354 -18.29 6.84 -39.26
N GLU A 355 -17.93 5.58 -39.45
CA GLU A 355 -16.60 5.02 -39.23
C GLU A 355 -15.51 6.05 -39.55
N LYS A 356 -14.67 6.36 -38.57
CA LYS A 356 -13.28 6.68 -38.88
C LYS A 356 -12.48 5.43 -38.57
N GLU A 357 -12.20 4.68 -39.63
CA GLU A 357 -11.08 3.76 -39.70
C GLU A 357 -9.89 4.38 -38.95
N ALA A 358 -9.32 3.68 -37.98
CA ALA A 358 -8.03 4.05 -37.42
C ALA A 358 -7.00 3.92 -38.53
N THR A 359 -6.83 4.99 -39.30
CA THR A 359 -5.82 5.08 -40.33
C THR A 359 -4.48 4.88 -39.62
N ILE A 360 -3.75 3.82 -39.94
CA ILE A 360 -2.35 3.71 -39.54
C ILE A 360 -1.63 4.88 -40.20
N LEU A 361 -1.39 5.94 -39.43
CA LEU A 361 -0.64 7.09 -39.89
C LEU A 361 0.78 6.59 -40.16
N THR A 362 1.17 6.58 -41.44
CA THR A 362 2.56 6.34 -41.84
C THR A 362 3.29 7.66 -41.79
N MET A 363 4.22 7.82 -40.85
CA MET A 363 5.00 9.05 -40.74
C MET A 363 6.41 8.87 -41.33
N VAL A 364 6.83 9.85 -42.12
CA VAL A 364 8.20 9.91 -42.67
C VAL A 364 9.07 10.72 -41.70
N PRO A 365 10.26 10.20 -41.32
CA PRO A 365 11.17 10.94 -40.45
C PRO A 365 11.72 12.17 -41.16
N ASP A 366 12.06 13.21 -40.39
CA ASP A 366 12.80 14.36 -40.88
C ASP A 366 14.25 13.94 -41.16
N THR A 367 14.58 13.88 -42.45
CA THR A 367 15.91 13.46 -42.94
C THR A 367 16.95 14.58 -42.89
N SER A 368 16.53 15.83 -42.61
CA SER A 368 17.43 16.98 -42.47
C SER A 368 18.13 17.03 -41.11
N VAL A 369 17.56 16.37 -40.12
CA VAL A 369 18.04 16.34 -38.73
C VAL A 369 19.19 15.34 -38.58
N LYS A 370 20.29 15.77 -37.96
CA LYS A 370 21.47 14.93 -37.69
C LYS A 370 21.70 14.83 -36.18
N ASP A 371 22.03 13.65 -35.67
CA ASP A 371 22.28 13.41 -34.23
C ASP A 371 23.26 14.43 -33.60
N LYS A 372 24.28 14.85 -34.35
CA LYS A 372 25.30 15.80 -33.87
C LYS A 372 24.76 17.21 -33.56
N ASP A 373 23.60 17.57 -34.13
CA ASP A 373 23.00 18.89 -34.01
C ASP A 373 21.90 18.93 -32.93
N LEU A 374 21.66 17.79 -32.27
CA LEU A 374 20.62 17.58 -31.26
C LEU A 374 21.19 17.38 -29.85
N LEU A 375 20.43 17.87 -28.88
CA LEU A 375 20.62 17.73 -27.44
C LEU A 375 19.46 16.94 -26.85
N ALA A 376 19.67 16.23 -25.74
CA ALA A 376 18.64 15.38 -25.15
C ALA A 376 17.59 16.17 -24.35
N GLY A 377 16.37 15.63 -24.24
CA GLY A 377 15.23 16.24 -23.57
C GLY A 377 14.38 17.15 -24.47
N ILE A 378 13.20 17.54 -23.99
CA ILE A 378 12.23 18.40 -24.68
C ILE A 378 12.25 19.81 -24.09
N LEU A 379 12.24 20.82 -24.96
CA LEU A 379 12.12 22.20 -24.55
C LEU A 379 10.69 22.48 -24.07
N VAL A 380 10.53 22.77 -22.78
CA VAL A 380 9.24 23.09 -22.15
C VAL A 380 9.16 24.57 -21.80
N LYS A 381 8.04 25.20 -22.14
CA LYS A 381 7.67 26.56 -21.74
C LYS A 381 6.36 26.50 -20.96
N VAL A 382 6.27 27.24 -19.87
CA VAL A 382 5.10 27.31 -18.98
C VAL A 382 4.51 28.71 -19.02
N TYR A 383 3.19 28.80 -18.98
CA TYR A 383 2.41 30.03 -19.04
C TYR A 383 1.34 30.01 -17.94
N ASP A 384 1.06 31.16 -17.34
CA ASP A 384 -0.14 31.31 -16.50
C ASP A 384 -1.40 31.35 -17.39
N THR A 385 -2.50 30.79 -16.91
CA THR A 385 -3.80 30.81 -17.60
C THR A 385 -4.86 31.51 -16.75
N PRO A 386 -5.92 32.07 -17.37
CA PRO A 386 -7.06 32.58 -16.61
C PRO A 386 -7.76 31.48 -15.80
N ALA A 387 -8.29 31.82 -14.63
CA ALA A 387 -8.99 30.90 -13.71
C ALA A 387 -10.20 30.12 -14.29
N ASN A 388 -10.70 30.56 -15.45
CA ASN A 388 -11.84 29.97 -16.14
C ASN A 388 -11.44 29.25 -17.43
N THR A 389 -10.14 28.95 -17.61
CA THR A 389 -9.64 28.19 -18.75
C THR A 389 -10.22 26.79 -18.74
N LYS A 390 -10.80 26.37 -19.86
CA LYS A 390 -11.45 25.05 -20.00
C LYS A 390 -10.76 24.11 -21.00
N GLN A 391 -9.80 24.64 -21.76
CA GLN A 391 -9.11 23.96 -22.86
C GLN A 391 -7.69 24.52 -22.98
N VAL A 392 -6.78 23.75 -23.58
CA VAL A 392 -5.39 24.16 -23.86
C VAL A 392 -5.39 25.49 -24.63
N PRO A 393 -4.88 26.59 -24.02
CA PRO A 393 -4.84 27.88 -24.71
C PRO A 393 -3.82 27.89 -25.85
N SER A 394 -4.09 28.68 -26.88
CA SER A 394 -3.08 28.97 -27.91
C SER A 394 -2.15 30.08 -27.44
N PHE A 395 -0.84 29.84 -27.51
CA PHE A 395 0.20 30.80 -27.14
C PHE A 395 0.91 31.31 -28.40
N PRO A 396 0.69 32.58 -28.80
CA PRO A 396 1.48 33.20 -29.87
C PRO A 396 2.99 33.13 -29.58
N ALA A 397 3.83 32.99 -30.61
CA ALA A 397 5.28 32.89 -30.46
C ALA A 397 5.93 34.10 -29.73
N SER A 398 5.27 35.25 -29.72
CA SER A 398 5.67 36.46 -28.98
C SER A 398 5.35 36.42 -27.49
N THR A 399 4.57 35.44 -27.02
CA THR A 399 4.18 35.32 -25.60
C THR A 399 5.39 34.92 -24.78
N ARG A 400 5.78 35.78 -23.83
CA ARG A 400 6.88 35.49 -22.90
C ARG A 400 6.42 34.42 -21.90
N PRO A 401 7.10 33.27 -21.79
CA PRO A 401 6.73 32.25 -20.81
C PRO A 401 7.07 32.71 -19.38
N LYS A 402 6.34 32.16 -18.40
CA LYS A 402 6.61 32.31 -16.96
C LYS A 402 7.88 31.57 -16.58
N GLN A 403 7.99 30.32 -17.02
CA GLN A 403 9.13 29.42 -16.80
C GLN A 403 9.47 28.74 -18.13
N ALA A 404 10.74 28.41 -18.36
CA ALA A 404 11.14 27.63 -19.52
C ALA A 404 12.45 26.90 -19.27
N GLY A 405 12.59 25.71 -19.84
CA GLY A 405 13.76 24.85 -19.64
C GLY A 405 13.66 23.57 -20.46
N VAL A 406 14.52 22.60 -20.16
CA VAL A 406 14.50 21.29 -20.80
C VAL A 406 14.00 20.26 -19.80
N LEU A 407 12.96 19.52 -20.18
CA LEU A 407 12.44 18.42 -19.40
C LEU A 407 12.92 17.10 -20.03
N GLN A 408 13.55 16.26 -19.23
CA GLN A 408 14.22 15.04 -19.71
C GLN A 408 13.23 13.94 -20.14
N LYS A 409 12.09 13.84 -19.45
CA LYS A 409 10.99 12.90 -19.73
C LYS A 409 9.71 13.40 -19.07
N PHE A 410 8.57 12.96 -19.57
CA PHE A 410 7.26 13.20 -18.93
C PHE A 410 6.80 11.88 -18.32
N ASP A 411 7.15 11.65 -17.05
CA ASP A 411 6.96 10.37 -16.36
C ASP A 411 6.25 10.60 -15.03
N ASN A 412 4.94 10.36 -15.02
CA ASN A 412 4.06 10.45 -13.85
C ASN A 412 4.30 11.74 -13.02
N ILE A 413 4.41 12.88 -13.71
CA ILE A 413 4.60 14.20 -13.08
C ILE A 413 3.29 14.54 -12.38
N SER A 414 3.32 14.70 -11.05
CA SER A 414 2.11 14.92 -10.26
C SER A 414 2.36 15.78 -9.03
N GLY A 415 1.34 16.50 -8.59
CA GLY A 415 1.36 17.29 -7.35
C GLY A 415 2.62 18.16 -7.22
N ASN A 416 3.44 17.89 -6.21
CA ASN A 416 4.67 18.65 -5.94
C ASN A 416 5.75 18.54 -7.03
N ASP A 417 5.66 17.59 -7.97
CA ASP A 417 6.59 17.52 -9.11
C ASP A 417 6.46 18.76 -10.01
N PHE A 418 5.29 19.42 -10.03
CA PHE A 418 5.04 20.69 -10.71
C PHE A 418 5.57 21.93 -9.94
N LYS A 419 6.15 21.73 -8.75
CA LYS A 419 6.75 22.77 -7.90
C LYS A 419 5.75 23.87 -7.51
N ASP A 420 6.00 25.11 -7.93
CA ASP A 420 5.19 26.29 -7.64
C ASP A 420 3.94 26.40 -8.52
N LEU A 421 3.78 25.49 -9.49
CA LEU A 421 2.61 25.40 -10.36
C LEU A 421 1.56 24.50 -9.71
N GLN A 422 0.48 25.09 -9.21
CA GLN A 422 -0.62 24.38 -8.57
C GLN A 422 -1.81 24.30 -9.53
N ASP A 423 -2.47 25.45 -9.75
CA ASP A 423 -3.62 25.60 -10.64
C ASP A 423 -3.36 26.68 -11.68
N ASN A 424 -4.17 26.70 -12.75
CA ASN A 424 -4.23 27.75 -13.76
C ASN A 424 -2.90 28.01 -14.47
N PHE A 425 -2.31 26.94 -15.01
CA PHE A 425 -1.13 27.04 -15.85
C PHE A 425 -1.27 26.14 -17.08
N ALA A 426 -0.46 26.41 -18.09
CA ALA A 426 -0.30 25.54 -19.24
C ALA A 426 1.18 25.42 -19.59
N LEU A 427 1.55 24.32 -20.24
CA LEU A 427 2.88 24.12 -20.78
C LEU A 427 2.85 23.65 -22.22
N THR A 428 3.90 24.02 -22.95
CA THR A 428 4.19 23.56 -24.30
C THR A 428 5.57 22.94 -24.33
N GLY A 429 5.66 21.64 -24.63
CA GLY A 429 6.87 20.92 -24.95
C GLY A 429 7.13 20.92 -26.45
N SER A 430 8.37 21.18 -26.89
CA SER A 430 8.77 21.15 -28.30
C SER A 430 10.17 20.56 -28.50
N GLY A 431 10.35 19.77 -29.55
CA GLY A 431 11.60 19.07 -29.82
C GLY A 431 11.45 18.02 -30.92
N TYR A 432 12.13 16.88 -30.74
CA TYR A 432 12.16 15.76 -31.65
C TYR A 432 12.05 14.44 -30.89
N LEU A 433 11.29 13.51 -31.43
CA LEU A 433 11.20 12.12 -31.02
C LEU A 433 12.10 11.28 -31.93
N LYS A 434 13.04 10.51 -31.35
CA LYS A 434 13.87 9.54 -32.08
C LYS A 434 13.22 8.16 -32.05
N ILE A 435 13.09 7.55 -33.22
CA ILE A 435 12.67 6.16 -33.41
C ILE A 435 13.87 5.35 -33.83
N ASP A 436 14.30 4.40 -32.99
CA ASP A 436 15.49 3.58 -33.23
C ASP A 436 15.18 2.31 -34.05
N THR A 437 13.97 1.77 -33.86
CA THR A 437 13.49 0.55 -34.51
C THR A 437 12.23 0.87 -35.29
N ALA A 438 12.20 0.56 -36.59
CA ALA A 438 10.99 0.74 -37.38
C ALA A 438 9.90 -0.24 -36.94
N GLY A 439 8.63 0.18 -37.06
CA GLY A 439 7.47 -0.64 -36.76
C GLY A 439 6.33 0.17 -36.14
N THR A 440 5.35 -0.53 -35.61
CA THR A 440 4.16 0.05 -35.00
C THR A 440 4.40 0.45 -33.55
N TYR A 441 4.24 1.73 -33.23
CA TYR A 441 4.32 2.28 -31.88
C TYR A 441 2.92 2.66 -31.41
N THR A 442 2.61 2.39 -30.14
CA THR A 442 1.45 3.00 -29.47
C THR A 442 1.96 4.09 -28.53
N PHE A 443 1.62 5.34 -28.80
CA PHE A 443 1.86 6.48 -27.90
C PHE A 443 0.67 6.64 -26.97
N HIS A 444 0.95 7.07 -25.74
CA HIS A 444 -0.05 7.29 -24.69
C HIS A 444 0.27 8.62 -24.03
N LEU A 445 -0.69 9.56 -24.04
CA LEU A 445 -0.60 10.81 -23.31
C LEU A 445 -1.64 10.81 -22.19
N TRP A 446 -1.19 10.98 -20.95
CA TRP A 446 -2.00 10.93 -19.73
C TRP A 446 -1.94 12.29 -19.03
N SER A 447 -3.07 12.95 -18.80
CA SER A 447 -3.13 14.26 -18.15
C SER A 447 -4.35 14.46 -17.27
N ASP A 448 -4.19 15.20 -16.16
CA ASP A 448 -5.28 15.81 -15.37
C ASP A 448 -5.55 17.19 -15.95
N ASP A 449 -6.76 17.43 -16.45
CA ASP A 449 -7.13 18.42 -17.46
C ASP A 449 -6.41 18.22 -18.82
N GLY A 450 -6.49 19.20 -19.72
CA GLY A 450 -6.33 18.95 -21.14
C GLY A 450 -4.90 18.82 -21.62
N SER A 451 -4.66 17.93 -22.59
CA SER A 451 -3.38 17.80 -23.28
C SER A 451 -3.49 17.42 -24.76
N LYS A 452 -2.46 17.73 -25.55
CA LYS A 452 -2.38 17.43 -26.98
C LYS A 452 -0.99 16.95 -27.37
N LEU A 453 -0.91 16.00 -28.31
CA LEU A 453 0.34 15.50 -28.87
C LEU A 453 0.39 15.71 -30.38
N TYR A 454 1.48 16.28 -30.85
CA TYR A 454 1.80 16.43 -32.26
C TYR A 454 3.10 15.71 -32.59
N ILE A 455 3.09 14.82 -33.58
CA ILE A 455 4.27 14.15 -34.11
C ILE A 455 4.35 14.40 -35.62
N GLY A 456 5.51 14.82 -36.12
CA GLY A 456 5.67 15.21 -37.53
C GLY A 456 4.80 16.40 -37.93
N GLY A 457 4.40 17.24 -36.97
CA GLY A 457 3.46 18.35 -37.16
C GLY A 457 1.98 17.96 -37.23
N ILE A 458 1.66 16.67 -37.14
CA ILE A 458 0.28 16.15 -37.17
C ILE A 458 -0.21 15.97 -35.74
N LEU A 459 -1.43 16.46 -35.43
CA LEU A 459 -2.12 16.17 -34.16
C LEU A 459 -2.46 14.68 -34.11
N VAL A 460 -1.80 13.93 -33.23
CA VAL A 460 -1.99 12.48 -33.10
C VAL A 460 -2.80 12.09 -31.88
N ILE A 461 -2.77 12.91 -30.82
CA ILE A 461 -3.58 12.71 -29.61
C ILE A 461 -4.19 14.06 -29.23
N ASP A 462 -5.50 14.09 -29.03
CA ASP A 462 -6.25 15.22 -28.49
C ASP A 462 -7.00 14.75 -27.25
N ASN A 463 -6.51 15.13 -26.07
CA ASN A 463 -7.07 14.84 -24.76
C ASN A 463 -7.41 16.16 -24.06
N ASP A 464 -8.00 17.11 -24.77
CA ASP A 464 -8.27 18.47 -24.28
C ASP A 464 -9.60 18.57 -23.50
N GLY A 465 -9.68 19.48 -22.54
CA GLY A 465 -10.85 19.70 -21.69
C GLY A 465 -10.54 19.69 -20.19
N LEU A 466 -11.56 19.93 -19.37
CA LEU A 466 -11.47 19.74 -17.91
C LEU A 466 -11.87 18.30 -17.57
N HIS A 467 -10.99 17.56 -16.91
CA HIS A 467 -11.22 16.18 -16.51
C HIS A 467 -10.18 15.71 -15.49
N GLY A 468 -10.49 14.66 -14.72
CA GLY A 468 -9.49 13.96 -13.89
C GLY A 468 -8.32 13.42 -14.72
N ALA A 469 -7.26 12.91 -14.09
CA ALA A 469 -6.11 12.30 -14.78
C ALA A 469 -6.50 11.17 -15.77
N GLU A 470 -6.75 11.49 -17.04
CA GLU A 470 -7.24 10.62 -18.14
C GLU A 470 -6.20 10.49 -19.26
N TYR A 471 -6.26 9.43 -20.06
CA TYR A 471 -5.30 9.21 -21.14
C TYR A 471 -5.90 8.82 -22.48
N VAL A 472 -5.21 9.20 -23.55
CA VAL A 472 -5.55 8.85 -24.93
C VAL A 472 -4.34 8.17 -25.58
N ASP A 473 -4.61 7.11 -26.35
CA ASP A 473 -3.60 6.36 -27.09
C ASP A 473 -3.66 6.69 -28.60
N ALA A 474 -2.52 6.70 -29.28
CA ALA A 474 -2.44 6.75 -30.74
C ALA A 474 -1.45 5.71 -31.26
N THR A 475 -1.84 4.96 -32.30
CA THR A 475 -0.97 3.95 -32.92
C THR A 475 -0.48 4.43 -34.28
N ILE A 476 0.84 4.45 -34.47
CA ILE A 476 1.51 5.05 -35.62
C ILE A 476 2.55 4.06 -36.16
N GLU A 477 2.60 3.88 -37.48
CA GLU A 477 3.68 3.14 -38.12
C GLU A 477 4.83 4.10 -38.43
N MET A 478 5.98 3.81 -37.82
CA MET A 478 7.13 4.70 -37.83
C MET A 478 8.34 4.02 -38.46
N LYS A 479 9.09 4.78 -39.25
CA LYS A 479 10.41 4.38 -39.73
C LYS A 479 11.47 4.86 -38.73
N LYS A 480 12.65 4.25 -38.79
CA LYS A 480 13.80 4.72 -38.03
C LYS A 480 14.14 6.16 -38.44
N GLY A 481 14.28 7.06 -37.47
CA GLY A 481 14.64 8.46 -37.70
C GLY A 481 14.08 9.41 -36.65
N TYR A 482 14.17 10.72 -36.93
CA TYR A 482 13.72 11.79 -36.03
C TYR A 482 12.41 12.39 -36.51
N TYR A 483 11.53 12.72 -35.57
CA TYR A 483 10.22 13.29 -35.85
C TYR A 483 10.03 14.55 -35.01
N PRO A 484 9.68 15.71 -35.59
CA PRO A 484 9.29 16.88 -34.82
C PRO A 484 8.18 16.52 -33.82
N LEU A 485 8.37 16.89 -32.57
CA LEU A 485 7.47 16.58 -31.46
C LEU A 485 6.98 17.90 -30.83
N ARG A 486 5.68 18.02 -30.62
CA ARG A 486 5.10 19.06 -29.76
C ARG A 486 4.07 18.44 -28.83
N LEU A 487 4.14 18.78 -27.55
CA LEU A 487 3.21 18.36 -26.50
C LEU A 487 2.62 19.61 -25.86
N GLU A 488 1.33 19.63 -25.62
CA GLU A 488 0.67 20.73 -24.91
C GLU A 488 -0.12 20.17 -23.74
N TYR A 489 -0.16 20.90 -22.64
CA TYR A 489 -0.87 20.52 -21.42
C TYR A 489 -1.40 21.78 -20.72
N PHE A 490 -2.59 21.71 -20.12
CA PHE A 490 -3.10 22.75 -19.24
C PHE A 490 -3.70 22.13 -17.98
N GLN A 491 -3.57 22.87 -16.87
CA GLN A 491 -4.17 22.60 -15.58
C GLN A 491 -5.09 23.76 -15.21
N GLY A 492 -6.38 23.49 -15.03
CA GLY A 492 -7.37 24.46 -14.57
C GLY A 492 -7.45 24.49 -13.04
N GLY A 493 -7.78 23.36 -12.41
CA GLY A 493 -7.93 23.30 -10.95
C GLY A 493 -8.03 21.88 -10.37
N GLY A 494 -7.53 21.69 -9.14
CA GLY A 494 -7.63 20.41 -8.43
C GLY A 494 -6.32 19.63 -8.43
N GLY A 495 -6.37 18.31 -8.68
CA GLY A 495 -5.16 17.51 -8.87
C GLY A 495 -4.45 17.91 -10.16
N SER A 496 -3.14 17.64 -10.26
CA SER A 496 -2.37 17.84 -11.51
C SER A 496 -1.58 16.58 -11.83
N TYR A 497 -1.60 16.18 -13.11
CA TYR A 497 -0.92 14.97 -13.59
C TYR A 497 -0.51 15.11 -15.06
N LEU A 498 0.69 14.63 -15.42
CA LEU A 498 1.13 14.51 -16.80
C LEU A 498 2.13 13.36 -17.01
N SER A 499 1.87 12.48 -17.98
CA SER A 499 2.80 11.43 -18.42
C SER A 499 2.73 11.21 -19.93
N PHE A 500 3.88 11.01 -20.58
CA PHE A 500 3.99 10.67 -22.00
C PHE A 500 4.76 9.35 -22.17
N ASN A 501 4.02 8.32 -22.59
CA ASN A 501 4.48 6.94 -22.65
C ASN A 501 4.41 6.41 -24.09
N TRP A 502 5.15 5.34 -24.33
CA TRP A 502 5.07 4.57 -25.57
C TRP A 502 5.11 3.06 -25.31
N LYS A 503 4.64 2.30 -26.28
CA LYS A 503 4.85 0.85 -26.40
C LYS A 503 5.51 0.61 -27.75
N LYS A 504 6.73 0.08 -27.72
CA LYS A 504 7.53 -0.18 -28.93
C LYS A 504 7.05 -1.44 -29.67
N PRO A 505 7.47 -1.65 -30.93
CA PRO A 505 7.18 -2.88 -31.66
C PRO A 505 7.62 -4.12 -30.86
N GLY A 506 6.68 -5.03 -30.58
CA GLY A 506 6.94 -6.29 -29.87
C GLY A 506 7.02 -6.19 -28.34
N GLU A 507 6.91 -5.01 -27.74
CA GLU A 507 6.83 -4.86 -26.28
C GLU A 507 5.38 -5.05 -25.77
N LYS A 508 5.24 -5.62 -24.56
CA LYS A 508 3.93 -5.86 -23.91
C LYS A 508 3.45 -4.65 -23.11
N ASP A 509 4.37 -3.94 -22.47
CA ASP A 509 4.07 -2.89 -21.49
C ASP A 509 4.34 -1.49 -22.05
N LEU A 510 3.51 -0.51 -21.62
CA LEU A 510 3.79 0.92 -21.82
C LEU A 510 4.92 1.36 -20.89
N LYS A 511 5.81 2.20 -21.40
CA LYS A 511 6.91 2.79 -20.63
C LYS A 511 6.99 4.28 -20.91
N ALA A 512 7.41 5.06 -19.93
CA ALA A 512 7.76 6.46 -20.17
C ALA A 512 8.83 6.54 -21.26
N ILE A 513 8.69 7.51 -22.17
CA ILE A 513 9.65 7.67 -23.24
C ILE A 513 10.98 8.12 -22.62
N PRO A 514 12.06 7.36 -22.80
CA PRO A 514 13.31 7.64 -22.13
C PRO A 514 13.99 8.86 -22.76
N ILE A 515 14.86 9.50 -21.99
CA ILE A 515 15.58 10.72 -22.40
C ILE A 515 16.32 10.57 -23.74
N PHE A 516 16.83 9.38 -24.05
CA PHE A 516 17.56 9.11 -25.30
C PHE A 516 16.67 8.98 -26.54
N ASN A 517 15.35 9.13 -26.38
CA ASN A 517 14.40 9.22 -27.48
C ASN A 517 13.77 10.62 -27.60
N LEU A 518 14.08 11.54 -26.71
CA LEU A 518 13.56 12.90 -26.71
C LEU A 518 14.72 13.88 -26.90
N PHE A 519 14.60 14.78 -27.86
CA PHE A 519 15.67 15.70 -28.22
C PHE A 519 15.15 17.11 -28.53
N HIS A 520 16.03 18.09 -28.54
CA HIS A 520 15.82 19.43 -29.07
C HIS A 520 17.09 19.89 -29.78
N SER A 521 17.02 20.92 -30.63
CA SER A 521 18.19 21.44 -31.34
C SER A 521 18.96 22.47 -30.52
N ASN A 522 20.24 22.68 -30.85
CA ASN A 522 21.04 23.77 -30.28
C ASN A 522 20.39 25.17 -30.48
N GLU A 523 19.66 25.35 -31.59
CA GLU A 523 18.92 26.59 -31.85
C GLU A 523 17.75 26.76 -30.87
N GLN A 524 16.97 25.70 -30.65
CA GLN A 524 15.90 25.69 -29.65
C GLN A 524 16.46 25.96 -28.25
N GLN A 525 17.58 25.32 -27.88
CA GLN A 525 18.26 25.52 -26.60
C GLN A 525 18.62 26.99 -26.35
N ASN A 526 19.07 27.72 -27.38
CA ASN A 526 19.42 29.14 -27.24
C ASN A 526 18.24 30.03 -26.83
N THR A 527 16.99 29.60 -27.04
CA THR A 527 15.79 30.34 -26.63
C THR A 527 15.52 30.29 -25.12
N LEU A 528 16.22 29.41 -24.38
CA LEU A 528 16.08 29.26 -22.93
C LEU A 528 16.94 30.22 -22.12
N LYS A 529 17.80 31.03 -22.77
CA LYS A 529 18.67 31.98 -22.06
C LYS A 529 17.86 32.94 -21.19
N GLY A 530 18.13 32.93 -19.89
CA GLY A 530 17.46 33.78 -18.91
C GLY A 530 16.15 33.22 -18.34
N PHE A 531 15.80 31.97 -18.64
CA PHE A 531 14.69 31.24 -18.01
C PHE A 531 15.21 30.09 -17.15
N ASN A 532 14.37 29.66 -16.20
CA ASN A 532 14.56 28.46 -15.40
C ASN A 532 13.24 27.67 -15.41
N LEU A 533 13.32 26.34 -15.33
CA LEU A 533 12.18 25.44 -15.21
C LEU A 533 12.33 24.58 -13.96
N PRO A 534 11.80 25.02 -12.80
CA PRO A 534 11.89 24.29 -11.54
C PRO A 534 11.46 22.82 -11.62
N MET A 535 10.41 22.51 -12.39
CA MET A 535 9.90 21.14 -12.59
C MET A 535 10.84 20.23 -13.41
N ALA A 536 11.90 20.76 -14.03
CA ALA A 536 12.92 19.95 -14.71
C ALA A 536 13.84 19.19 -13.72
N ASN A 537 13.96 19.69 -12.48
CA ASN A 537 14.74 19.09 -11.42
C ASN A 537 13.82 18.38 -10.42
N ILE A 538 13.37 17.18 -10.80
CA ILE A 538 12.56 16.33 -9.92
C ILE A 538 13.51 15.53 -9.03
N SER A 539 13.66 16.00 -7.78
CA SER A 539 14.36 15.27 -6.72
C SER A 539 13.33 14.46 -5.94
N LYS A 540 13.34 13.12 -6.11
CA LYS A 540 12.53 12.19 -5.32
C LYS A 540 13.43 11.53 -4.28
N ILE A 541 13.61 12.19 -3.14
CA ILE A 541 14.43 11.69 -2.03
C ILE A 541 13.50 10.93 -1.08
N PRO A 542 13.68 9.61 -0.89
CA PRO A 542 12.88 8.85 0.07
C PRO A 542 13.01 9.46 1.48
N GLY A 543 11.88 9.69 2.15
CA GLY A 543 11.85 10.31 3.48
C GLY A 543 11.71 11.84 3.48
N ASP A 544 11.81 12.49 2.33
CA ASP A 544 11.53 13.92 2.14
C ASP A 544 10.36 14.12 1.17
N GLN A 545 9.15 14.28 1.71
CA GLN A 545 7.86 14.35 0.99
C GLN A 545 7.44 13.07 0.27
N TYR A 546 8.34 12.11 0.11
CA TYR A 546 8.08 10.80 -0.46
C TYR A 546 8.21 9.69 0.60
N PRO A 547 7.48 8.56 0.46
CA PRO A 547 7.66 7.40 1.33
C PRO A 547 9.11 6.93 1.35
N LEU A 548 9.58 6.45 2.51
CA LEU A 548 10.85 5.73 2.56
C LEU A 548 10.76 4.48 1.67
N GLN A 549 11.91 3.96 1.25
CA GLN A 549 11.98 2.75 0.43
C GLN A 549 12.71 1.60 1.12
N ASP A 550 13.38 1.90 2.23
CA ASP A 550 14.29 0.99 2.92
C ASP A 550 13.77 0.64 4.33
N VAL A 551 14.34 -0.41 4.92
CA VAL A 551 14.16 -0.73 6.34
C VAL A 551 14.98 0.24 7.18
N HIS A 552 14.45 0.65 8.33
CA HIS A 552 15.12 1.56 9.24
C HIS A 552 16.49 1.01 9.67
N PRO A 553 17.60 1.80 9.62
CA PRO A 553 18.96 1.32 9.85
C PRO A 553 19.18 0.59 11.19
N SER A 554 18.41 0.96 12.22
CA SER A 554 18.43 0.32 13.54
C SER A 554 17.77 -1.06 13.60
N PHE A 555 17.32 -1.62 12.48
CA PHE A 555 16.70 -2.94 12.40
C PHE A 555 17.33 -3.79 11.30
N ASP A 556 17.57 -5.06 11.60
CA ASP A 556 17.88 -6.07 10.60
C ASP A 556 16.57 -6.81 10.23
N LEU A 557 16.33 -7.02 8.94
CA LEU A 557 15.14 -7.67 8.39
C LEU A 557 15.41 -9.14 8.08
N PHE A 558 14.50 -10.01 8.51
CA PHE A 558 14.51 -11.45 8.24
C PHE A 558 13.14 -11.93 7.76
N GLN A 559 13.10 -13.07 7.07
CA GLN A 559 11.85 -13.77 6.83
C GLN A 559 11.33 -14.39 8.13
N ALA A 560 10.01 -14.44 8.28
CA ALA A 560 9.32 -15.13 9.38
C ALA A 560 8.37 -16.23 8.88
N ARG A 561 8.60 -16.71 7.66
CA ARG A 561 7.84 -17.78 7.01
C ARG A 561 8.73 -18.63 6.10
N PRO A 562 8.37 -19.91 5.88
CA PRO A 562 8.91 -20.69 4.76
C PRO A 562 8.62 -20.02 3.40
N ASN A 563 9.53 -20.15 2.43
CA ASN A 563 9.40 -19.46 1.13
C ASN A 563 8.13 -19.86 0.34
N ASN A 564 7.65 -21.09 0.50
CA ASN A 564 6.46 -21.62 -0.17
C ASN A 564 5.15 -21.28 0.55
N PHE A 565 5.21 -20.71 1.76
CA PHE A 565 4.05 -20.26 2.51
C PHE A 565 3.80 -18.78 2.23
N LYS A 566 2.59 -18.43 1.79
CA LYS A 566 2.22 -17.08 1.33
C LYS A 566 1.01 -16.52 2.11
N PRO A 567 1.15 -16.27 3.43
CA PRO A 567 0.01 -15.93 4.27
C PRO A 567 -0.46 -14.48 4.07
N MET A 568 -1.77 -14.30 3.94
CA MET A 568 -2.45 -13.02 4.13
C MET A 568 -2.78 -12.88 5.62
N VAL A 569 -1.94 -12.20 6.39
CA VAL A 569 -1.97 -12.31 7.86
C VAL A 569 -3.10 -11.47 8.48
N GLY A 570 -4.04 -12.13 9.16
CA GLY A 570 -5.16 -11.52 9.87
C GLY A 570 -4.92 -11.28 11.36
N GLY A 571 -4.05 -12.05 12.00
CA GLY A 571 -3.70 -11.97 13.41
C GLY A 571 -2.38 -12.69 13.72
N ILE A 572 -1.66 -12.25 14.76
CA ILE A 572 -0.37 -12.82 15.21
C ILE A 572 -0.35 -12.85 16.73
N ASP A 573 0.08 -13.97 17.31
CA ASP A 573 0.49 -14.08 18.71
C ASP A 573 1.41 -15.30 18.90
N PHE A 574 1.85 -15.58 20.13
CA PHE A 574 2.78 -16.67 20.44
C PHE A 574 2.25 -17.61 21.52
N LEU A 575 2.55 -18.91 21.36
CA LEU A 575 2.45 -19.88 22.44
C LEU A 575 3.60 -19.69 23.44
N SER A 576 3.44 -20.22 24.65
CA SER A 576 4.42 -20.12 25.73
C SER A 576 5.75 -20.81 25.42
N ASP A 577 5.74 -21.79 24.52
CA ASP A 577 6.92 -22.49 24.01
C ASP A 577 7.69 -21.70 22.92
N GLY A 578 7.15 -20.54 22.51
CA GLY A 578 7.74 -19.67 21.49
C GLY A 578 7.26 -19.94 20.07
N ARG A 579 6.45 -20.96 19.79
CA ARG A 579 5.89 -21.15 18.46
C ARG A 579 4.91 -20.02 18.13
N MET A 580 4.95 -19.52 16.90
CA MET A 580 4.08 -18.42 16.46
C MET A 580 2.74 -18.95 15.96
N VAL A 581 1.65 -18.30 16.32
CA VAL A 581 0.31 -18.59 15.83
C VAL A 581 -0.16 -17.43 14.96
N ILE A 582 -0.65 -17.74 13.76
CA ILE A 582 -1.26 -16.75 12.88
C ILE A 582 -2.65 -17.17 12.43
N SER A 583 -3.55 -16.21 12.24
CA SER A 583 -4.77 -16.40 11.45
C SER A 583 -4.59 -15.79 10.06
N THR A 584 -5.29 -16.33 9.06
CA THR A 584 -5.22 -15.83 7.68
C THR A 584 -6.55 -15.26 7.19
N TRP A 585 -6.48 -14.13 6.48
CA TRP A 585 -7.60 -13.53 5.77
C TRP A 585 -7.65 -14.09 4.34
N ASP A 586 -8.04 -15.37 4.26
CA ASP A 586 -8.19 -16.10 3.00
C ASP A 586 -9.52 -16.87 2.99
N ALA A 587 -9.83 -17.51 1.87
CA ALA A 587 -11.04 -18.29 1.69
C ALA A 587 -11.27 -19.38 2.77
N ALA A 588 -10.19 -19.96 3.29
CA ALA A 588 -10.28 -21.03 4.27
C ALA A 588 -10.39 -20.50 5.71
N GLY A 589 -10.05 -19.24 5.96
CA GLY A 589 -10.08 -18.64 7.30
C GLY A 589 -9.27 -19.46 8.29
N SER A 590 -8.02 -19.73 7.94
CA SER A 590 -7.20 -20.74 8.62
C SER A 590 -6.41 -20.17 9.81
N VAL A 591 -6.02 -21.07 10.70
CA VAL A 591 -5.06 -20.80 11.77
C VAL A 591 -3.87 -21.76 11.61
N TYR A 592 -2.67 -21.21 11.71
CA TYR A 592 -1.42 -21.93 11.54
C TYR A 592 -0.52 -21.75 12.75
N ILE A 593 0.23 -22.79 13.08
CA ILE A 593 1.43 -22.70 13.91
C ILE A 593 2.65 -22.69 12.99
N ILE A 594 3.59 -21.80 13.28
CA ILE A 594 4.89 -21.73 12.63
C ILE A 594 5.99 -21.90 13.69
N ASP A 595 6.82 -22.91 13.50
CA ASP A 595 7.93 -23.23 14.38
C ASP A 595 9.26 -22.65 13.86
N ASN A 596 10.23 -22.46 14.76
CA ASN A 596 11.57 -21.94 14.48
C ASN A 596 11.63 -20.54 13.82
N VAL A 597 10.60 -19.71 14.01
CA VAL A 597 10.50 -18.38 13.38
C VAL A 597 11.57 -17.40 13.88
N GLN A 598 12.07 -17.60 15.10
CA GLN A 598 13.14 -16.80 15.72
C GLN A 598 14.48 -16.95 15.01
N THR A 599 14.67 -18.05 14.25
CA THR A 599 15.91 -18.29 13.53
C THR A 599 16.14 -17.28 12.39
N GLY A 600 15.07 -16.66 11.87
CA GLY A 600 15.11 -15.80 10.69
C GLY A 600 15.48 -16.52 9.39
N ASP A 601 15.61 -17.85 9.43
CA ASP A 601 16.03 -18.70 8.32
C ASP A 601 14.82 -19.50 7.81
N SER A 602 14.31 -19.12 6.63
CA SER A 602 13.10 -19.73 6.05
C SER A 602 13.23 -21.21 5.74
N THR A 603 14.45 -21.76 5.70
CA THR A 603 14.70 -23.20 5.45
C THR A 603 14.52 -24.07 6.69
N LYS A 604 14.52 -23.47 7.89
CA LYS A 604 14.38 -24.17 9.18
C LYS A 604 12.96 -24.10 9.74
N MET A 605 12.14 -23.22 9.18
CA MET A 605 10.77 -23.01 9.64
C MET A 605 9.87 -24.13 9.12
N THR A 606 8.95 -24.58 9.98
CA THR A 606 7.88 -25.49 9.60
C THR A 606 6.54 -24.83 9.85
N VAL A 607 5.57 -25.10 8.99
CA VAL A 607 4.22 -24.57 9.10
C VAL A 607 3.23 -25.71 9.20
N LYS A 608 2.30 -25.62 10.15
CA LYS A 608 1.24 -26.60 10.36
C LYS A 608 -0.09 -25.86 10.44
N ARG A 609 -1.04 -26.21 9.57
CA ARG A 609 -2.42 -25.73 9.70
C ARG A 609 -3.08 -26.47 10.85
N ILE A 610 -3.53 -25.73 11.85
CA ILE A 610 -4.14 -26.28 13.06
C ILE A 610 -5.66 -26.12 13.07
N GLY A 611 -6.19 -25.11 12.38
CA GLY A 611 -7.62 -24.88 12.27
C GLY A 611 -8.02 -24.20 10.96
N PHE A 612 -9.33 -24.23 10.66
CA PHE A 612 -9.93 -23.66 9.45
C PHE A 612 -11.41 -23.32 9.66
N GLY A 613 -12.02 -22.69 8.65
CA GLY A 613 -13.47 -22.45 8.61
C GLY A 613 -13.92 -21.23 9.41
N LEU A 614 -13.01 -20.30 9.71
CA LEU A 614 -13.32 -19.06 10.42
C LEU A 614 -13.72 -17.95 9.42
N ALA A 615 -14.71 -17.13 9.76
CA ALA A 615 -15.22 -16.05 8.93
C ALA A 615 -14.39 -14.77 9.11
N GLU A 616 -13.50 -14.51 8.16
CA GLU A 616 -12.64 -13.29 8.12
C GLU A 616 -11.90 -13.07 9.46
N PRO A 617 -11.01 -14.00 9.88
CA PRO A 617 -10.40 -14.00 11.20
C PRO A 617 -9.30 -12.93 11.34
N LEU A 618 -9.73 -11.68 11.49
CA LEU A 618 -8.91 -10.48 11.55
C LEU A 618 -8.49 -10.10 12.98
N GLY A 619 -8.50 -11.05 13.91
CA GLY A 619 -7.81 -10.90 15.17
C GLY A 619 -7.51 -12.21 15.86
N LEU A 620 -6.37 -12.29 16.52
CA LEU A 620 -5.89 -13.49 17.21
C LEU A 620 -5.21 -13.08 18.51
N LYS A 621 -5.47 -13.83 19.58
CA LYS A 621 -4.76 -13.73 20.84
C LYS A 621 -4.57 -15.10 21.48
N VAL A 622 -3.38 -15.37 21.99
CA VAL A 622 -3.07 -16.51 22.86
C VAL A 622 -3.07 -16.03 24.31
N VAL A 623 -3.79 -16.73 25.18
CA VAL A 623 -3.79 -16.47 26.62
C VAL A 623 -3.72 -17.79 27.37
N ASN A 624 -2.59 -18.07 28.01
CA ASN A 624 -2.27 -19.35 28.66
C ASN A 624 -2.41 -20.52 27.67
N ASP A 625 -1.72 -20.41 26.52
CA ASP A 625 -1.72 -21.38 25.40
C ASP A 625 -3.07 -21.72 24.79
N THR A 626 -4.14 -21.05 25.23
CA THR A 626 -5.45 -21.11 24.58
C THR A 626 -5.53 -20.03 23.52
N ILE A 627 -5.89 -20.42 22.29
CA ILE A 627 -6.04 -19.52 21.15
C ILE A 627 -7.47 -18.98 21.10
N TYR A 628 -7.59 -17.66 20.96
CA TYR A 628 -8.84 -16.94 20.76
C TYR A 628 -8.78 -16.19 19.44
N VAL A 629 -9.83 -16.26 18.64
CA VAL A 629 -9.92 -15.61 17.33
C VAL A 629 -11.14 -14.69 17.28
N MET A 630 -10.90 -13.45 16.89
CA MET A 630 -11.95 -12.50 16.52
C MET A 630 -12.32 -12.73 15.06
N GLN A 631 -13.57 -13.12 14.84
CA GLN A 631 -14.18 -13.20 13.51
C GLN A 631 -15.14 -12.03 13.32
N LYS A 632 -15.61 -11.84 12.09
CA LYS A 632 -16.68 -10.87 11.80
C LYS A 632 -17.92 -11.03 12.68
N GLN A 633 -18.30 -12.28 12.95
CA GLN A 633 -19.62 -12.62 13.49
C GLN A 633 -19.60 -13.08 14.95
N GLU A 634 -18.45 -13.57 15.43
CA GLU A 634 -18.26 -14.07 16.79
C GLU A 634 -16.79 -14.03 17.22
N MET A 635 -16.55 -14.21 18.51
CA MET A 635 -15.26 -14.52 19.10
C MET A 635 -15.24 -16.00 19.47
N THR A 636 -14.19 -16.71 19.06
CA THR A 636 -14.11 -18.17 19.16
C THR A 636 -12.86 -18.58 19.90
N ARG A 637 -13.03 -19.52 20.84
CA ARG A 637 -11.94 -20.21 21.52
C ARG A 637 -11.65 -21.52 20.78
N LEU A 638 -10.40 -21.74 20.42
CA LEU A 638 -9.94 -22.96 19.76
C LEU A 638 -9.32 -23.91 20.79
N ILE A 639 -9.70 -25.18 20.75
CA ILE A 639 -9.29 -26.19 21.71
C ILE A 639 -8.76 -27.42 20.97
N ASP A 640 -7.55 -27.82 21.34
CA ASP A 640 -6.98 -29.13 21.07
C ASP A 640 -7.22 -29.99 22.31
N ASN A 641 -7.99 -31.08 22.15
CA ASN A 641 -8.35 -31.97 23.24
C ASN A 641 -7.36 -33.13 23.41
N ASN A 642 -6.52 -33.38 22.40
CA ASN A 642 -5.70 -34.59 22.31
C ASN A 642 -4.18 -34.31 22.34
N GLY A 643 -3.77 -33.05 22.22
CA GLY A 643 -2.39 -32.58 22.30
C GLY A 643 -1.60 -32.74 21.00
N ASP A 644 -2.24 -32.96 19.87
CA ASP A 644 -1.61 -33.09 18.55
C ASP A 644 -1.49 -31.76 17.79
N ASP A 645 -1.75 -30.63 18.43
CA ASP A 645 -1.89 -29.27 17.89
C ASP A 645 -3.06 -29.06 16.92
N ILE A 646 -3.84 -30.07 16.55
CA ILE A 646 -5.00 -29.89 15.66
C ILE A 646 -6.19 -29.47 16.52
N ILE A 647 -6.91 -28.44 16.05
CA ILE A 647 -8.09 -27.95 16.76
C ILE A 647 -9.23 -28.94 16.57
N ASP A 648 -9.56 -29.63 17.64
CA ASP A 648 -10.69 -30.56 17.73
C ASP A 648 -12.01 -29.84 17.95
N GLU A 649 -12.00 -28.71 18.67
CA GLU A 649 -13.21 -28.03 19.12
C GLU A 649 -13.12 -26.50 19.00
N TYR A 650 -14.16 -25.91 18.40
CA TYR A 650 -14.32 -24.49 18.12
C TYR A 650 -15.45 -23.95 18.99
N GLN A 651 -15.14 -23.43 20.18
CA GLN A 651 -16.15 -22.93 21.12
C GLN A 651 -16.47 -21.46 20.88
N THR A 652 -17.75 -21.14 20.73
CA THR A 652 -18.21 -19.75 20.67
C THR A 652 -18.11 -19.12 22.06
N LEU A 653 -17.29 -18.08 22.20
CA LEU A 653 -17.13 -17.31 23.44
C LEU A 653 -18.14 -16.16 23.53
N CYS A 654 -18.30 -15.40 22.45
CA CYS A 654 -19.18 -14.22 22.42
C CYS A 654 -19.66 -13.93 20.99
N TYR A 655 -20.94 -13.61 20.83
CA TYR A 655 -21.55 -13.16 19.57
C TYR A 655 -22.63 -12.08 19.83
N ASP A 656 -22.54 -11.35 20.93
CA ASP A 656 -23.64 -10.51 21.42
C ASP A 656 -23.82 -9.20 20.64
N TRP A 657 -22.94 -8.88 19.68
CA TRP A 657 -23.11 -7.74 18.78
C TRP A 657 -23.99 -8.08 17.58
N LYS A 658 -24.66 -7.09 16.99
CA LYS A 658 -25.38 -7.25 15.72
C LYS A 658 -24.44 -7.20 14.51
N VAL A 659 -24.77 -7.98 13.48
CA VAL A 659 -24.02 -8.06 12.23
C VAL A 659 -24.97 -8.28 11.06
N SER A 660 -24.67 -7.67 9.91
CA SER A 660 -25.41 -7.80 8.66
C SER A 660 -24.65 -8.65 7.64
N SER A 661 -25.16 -8.73 6.42
CA SER A 661 -24.47 -9.38 5.31
C SER A 661 -23.46 -8.50 4.58
N ASN A 662 -23.29 -7.23 5.01
CA ASN A 662 -22.36 -6.32 4.36
C ASN A 662 -20.92 -6.83 4.47
N PHE A 663 -20.18 -6.81 3.36
CA PHE A 663 -18.83 -7.37 3.28
C PHE A 663 -17.82 -6.66 4.20
N HIS A 664 -18.02 -5.37 4.46
CA HIS A 664 -17.05 -4.51 5.14
C HIS A 664 -17.23 -4.43 6.66
N GLU A 665 -18.23 -5.14 7.22
CA GLU A 665 -18.46 -5.21 8.66
C GLU A 665 -17.44 -6.12 9.38
N PHE A 666 -16.14 -5.85 9.24
CA PHE A 666 -15.07 -6.60 9.87
C PHE A 666 -15.06 -6.50 11.40
N GLY A 667 -14.60 -7.57 12.07
CA GLY A 667 -14.21 -7.53 13.47
C GLY A 667 -12.68 -7.53 13.55
N PHE A 668 -12.08 -6.46 14.06
CA PHE A 668 -10.62 -6.32 14.14
C PHE A 668 -10.11 -6.52 15.56
N GLY A 669 -8.89 -7.04 15.70
CA GLY A 669 -8.34 -7.39 17.00
C GLY A 669 -7.05 -8.20 16.96
N LEU A 670 -6.59 -8.75 18.09
CA LEU A 670 -7.27 -8.74 19.39
C LEU A 670 -6.28 -8.29 20.47
N ALA A 671 -6.67 -7.29 21.27
CA ALA A 671 -5.90 -6.89 22.44
C ALA A 671 -6.44 -7.62 23.70
N TYR A 672 -5.58 -7.94 24.65
CA TYR A 672 -5.97 -8.57 25.91
C TYR A 672 -5.34 -7.84 27.10
N LYS A 673 -6.17 -7.42 28.05
CA LYS A 673 -5.74 -6.69 29.24
C LYS A 673 -6.71 -6.97 30.40
N ASP A 674 -6.16 -7.21 31.58
CA ASP A 674 -6.90 -7.32 32.85
C ASP A 674 -8.08 -8.33 32.84
N GLY A 675 -7.94 -9.45 32.14
CA GLY A 675 -8.99 -10.48 32.04
C GLY A 675 -10.01 -10.27 30.92
N TYR A 676 -9.83 -9.23 30.09
CA TYR A 676 -10.75 -8.88 29.02
C TYR A 676 -10.05 -8.81 27.66
N PHE A 677 -10.77 -9.24 26.64
CA PHE A 677 -10.43 -9.02 25.25
C PHE A 677 -11.03 -7.70 24.76
N TYR A 678 -10.29 -6.97 23.94
CA TYR A 678 -10.73 -5.74 23.31
C TYR A 678 -10.60 -5.85 21.79
N ALA A 679 -11.69 -5.54 21.10
CA ALA A 679 -11.81 -5.58 19.64
C ALA A 679 -12.58 -4.37 19.14
N THR A 680 -12.58 -4.15 17.83
CA THR A 680 -13.33 -3.07 17.18
C THR A 680 -14.24 -3.62 16.08
N LEU A 681 -15.37 -2.95 15.87
CA LEU A 681 -16.38 -3.32 14.89
C LEU A 681 -16.48 -2.23 13.82
N ALA A 682 -16.08 -2.54 12.58
CA ALA A 682 -16.12 -1.60 11.45
C ALA A 682 -17.54 -1.30 10.93
N THR A 683 -17.79 -0.13 10.35
CA THR A 683 -19.09 0.17 9.72
C THR A 683 -19.28 -0.61 8.43
N ALA A 684 -20.53 -0.82 8.04
CA ALA A 684 -20.89 -1.29 6.71
C ALA A 684 -20.50 -0.25 5.66
N ILE A 685 -19.95 -0.71 4.54
CA ILE A 685 -19.52 0.15 3.44
C ILE A 685 -20.22 -0.35 2.17
N ASN A 686 -20.73 0.58 1.38
CA ASN A 686 -21.23 0.27 0.05
C ASN A 686 -20.04 -0.04 -0.88
N PRO A 687 -20.21 -0.88 -1.91
CA PRO A 687 -19.26 -0.92 -3.01
C PRO A 687 -18.87 0.51 -3.38
N GLY A 688 -17.58 0.82 -3.48
CA GLY A 688 -17.12 2.20 -3.64
C GLY A 688 -16.73 3.02 -2.42
N GLY A 689 -16.65 2.41 -1.25
CA GLY A 689 -16.01 3.06 -0.11
C GLY A 689 -16.88 4.04 0.67
N ALA A 690 -18.07 4.44 0.21
CA ALA A 690 -19.02 5.24 0.99
C ALA A 690 -19.67 4.41 2.10
N SER A 691 -19.89 4.98 3.29
CA SER A 691 -20.60 4.25 4.35
C SER A 691 -22.04 3.94 3.95
N ALA A 692 -22.51 2.75 4.34
CA ALA A 692 -23.92 2.39 4.18
C ALA A 692 -24.81 3.27 5.09
N ASN A 693 -26.04 3.52 4.66
CA ASN A 693 -27.05 4.22 5.47
C ASN A 693 -28.42 3.53 5.26
N PRO A 694 -29.06 3.01 6.32
CA PRO A 694 -28.64 3.03 7.72
C PRO A 694 -27.50 2.05 8.04
N GLN A 695 -26.79 2.31 9.15
CA GLN A 695 -25.87 1.35 9.79
C GLN A 695 -26.62 0.47 10.80
N ILE A 696 -26.14 -0.75 11.01
CA ILE A 696 -26.66 -1.61 12.09
C ILE A 696 -26.09 -1.16 13.45
N GLN A 697 -26.93 -1.19 14.48
CA GLN A 697 -26.77 -0.50 15.77
C GLN A 697 -25.40 -0.63 16.48
N ASP A 698 -24.66 -1.74 16.28
CA ASP A 698 -23.44 -2.05 17.04
C ASP A 698 -22.13 -1.77 16.31
N ARG A 699 -22.20 -1.34 15.05
CA ARG A 699 -21.00 -1.03 14.26
C ARG A 699 -20.43 0.34 14.62
N GLY A 700 -19.14 0.53 14.33
CA GLY A 700 -18.39 1.74 14.67
C GLY A 700 -18.08 1.86 16.17
N LYS A 701 -17.90 0.73 16.86
CA LYS A 701 -17.71 0.65 18.32
C LYS A 701 -16.47 -0.16 18.71
N VAL A 702 -15.97 0.12 19.92
CA VAL A 702 -15.02 -0.72 20.64
C VAL A 702 -15.79 -1.65 21.58
N ILE A 703 -15.50 -2.94 21.52
CA ILE A 703 -16.08 -3.95 22.42
C ILE A 703 -15.04 -4.46 23.41
N LYS A 704 -15.52 -4.82 24.60
CA LYS A 704 -14.77 -5.46 25.68
C LYS A 704 -15.49 -6.74 26.10
N VAL A 705 -14.81 -7.88 26.00
CA VAL A 705 -15.38 -9.21 26.25
C VAL A 705 -14.63 -9.86 27.43
N ASN A 706 -15.35 -10.32 28.44
CA ASN A 706 -14.76 -11.06 29.55
C ASN A 706 -14.27 -12.44 29.08
N LYS A 707 -12.99 -12.77 29.33
CA LYS A 707 -12.40 -14.03 28.87
C LYS A 707 -13.12 -15.28 29.41
N ASN A 708 -13.64 -15.22 30.63
CA ASN A 708 -14.20 -16.37 31.33
C ASN A 708 -15.71 -16.53 31.10
N THR A 709 -16.44 -15.42 31.05
CA THR A 709 -17.92 -15.44 30.95
C THR A 709 -18.43 -15.21 29.53
N GLY A 710 -17.61 -14.61 28.65
CA GLY A 710 -18.04 -14.17 27.33
C GLY A 710 -18.89 -12.89 27.34
N GLU A 711 -19.12 -12.28 28.51
CA GLU A 711 -19.93 -11.07 28.65
C GLU A 711 -19.33 -9.89 27.89
N LEU A 712 -20.14 -9.24 27.06
CA LEU A 712 -19.76 -8.10 26.23
C LEU A 712 -20.21 -6.77 26.85
N THR A 713 -19.32 -5.78 26.77
CA THR A 713 -19.60 -4.36 27.03
C THR A 713 -19.11 -3.49 25.87
N PHE A 714 -19.87 -2.46 25.51
CA PHE A 714 -19.46 -1.46 24.53
C PHE A 714 -18.75 -0.31 25.24
N VAL A 715 -17.47 -0.11 24.95
CA VAL A 715 -16.60 0.83 25.68
C VAL A 715 -16.63 2.23 25.08
N ALA A 716 -16.56 2.32 23.75
CA ALA A 716 -16.48 3.59 23.02
C ALA A 716 -17.12 3.47 21.63
N SER A 717 -17.39 4.60 20.98
CA SER A 717 -18.13 4.66 19.70
C SER A 717 -17.63 5.78 18.77
N GLY A 718 -18.23 5.90 17.59
CA GLY A 718 -17.87 6.94 16.62
C GLY A 718 -16.63 6.60 15.80
N LEU A 719 -16.39 5.31 15.56
CA LEU A 719 -15.34 4.82 14.64
C LEU A 719 -15.94 4.48 13.28
N ARG A 720 -15.11 4.50 12.23
CA ARG A 720 -15.52 4.13 10.87
C ARG A 720 -15.00 2.75 10.49
N THR A 721 -13.72 2.62 10.17
CA THR A 721 -13.07 1.35 9.86
C THR A 721 -11.80 1.22 10.71
N PRO A 722 -11.95 0.84 11.99
CA PRO A 722 -10.85 0.80 12.95
C PRO A 722 -10.01 -0.48 12.83
N ASN A 723 -9.18 -0.60 11.79
CA ASN A 723 -8.38 -1.81 11.54
C ASN A 723 -7.39 -2.13 12.67
N GLY A 724 -6.83 -1.10 13.33
CA GLY A 724 -5.84 -1.28 14.38
C GLY A 724 -6.42 -1.18 15.79
N ILE A 725 -6.14 -2.16 16.64
CA ILE A 725 -6.29 -2.04 18.11
C ILE A 725 -5.13 -2.73 18.82
N GLY A 726 -4.56 -2.08 19.84
CA GLY A 726 -3.41 -2.61 20.55
C GLY A 726 -3.03 -1.85 21.81
N ILE A 727 -2.00 -2.33 22.51
CA ILE A 727 -1.51 -1.76 23.77
C ILE A 727 -0.33 -0.82 23.46
N GLY A 728 -0.58 0.47 23.63
CA GLY A 728 0.36 1.54 23.34
C GLY A 728 0.82 2.27 24.61
N TYR A 729 1.03 3.57 24.46
CA TYR A 729 1.60 4.47 25.45
C TYR A 729 1.05 4.26 26.88
N LYS A 730 1.97 4.13 27.85
CA LYS A 730 1.67 3.85 29.28
C LYS A 730 0.79 2.60 29.50
N GLY A 731 0.86 1.62 28.59
CA GLY A 731 0.07 0.38 28.70
C GLY A 731 -1.43 0.56 28.47
N ASN A 732 -1.85 1.66 27.85
CA ASN A 732 -3.25 1.92 27.52
C ASN A 732 -3.64 1.34 26.15
N ILE A 733 -4.94 1.24 25.90
CA ILE A 733 -5.47 0.70 24.65
C ILE A 733 -5.67 1.85 23.66
N PHE A 734 -5.18 1.67 22.44
CA PHE A 734 -5.32 2.63 21.36
C PHE A 734 -5.96 1.96 20.15
N VAL A 735 -6.69 2.77 19.38
CA VAL A 735 -7.32 2.36 18.13
C VAL A 735 -6.81 3.23 17.00
N ALA A 736 -6.50 2.61 15.86
CA ALA A 736 -6.21 3.29 14.61
C ALA A 736 -7.44 3.18 13.69
N ASP A 737 -7.99 4.33 13.28
CA ASP A 737 -9.22 4.43 12.49
C ASP A 737 -8.95 5.03 11.11
N ASN A 738 -9.58 4.44 10.09
CA ASN A 738 -9.35 4.80 8.69
C ASN A 738 -10.31 5.90 8.22
N GLN A 739 -9.80 6.87 7.45
CA GLN A 739 -10.57 7.96 6.86
C GLN A 739 -11.74 7.52 5.98
N GLY A 740 -12.60 8.47 5.68
CA GLY A 740 -13.64 8.40 4.66
C GLY A 740 -14.72 9.46 4.91
N ASP A 741 -15.97 9.14 4.59
CA ASP A 741 -17.08 10.04 4.88
C ASP A 741 -17.19 10.34 6.38
N TRP A 742 -17.30 11.62 6.70
CA TRP A 742 -17.32 12.21 8.05
C TRP A 742 -16.06 12.01 8.88
N LEU A 743 -15.03 11.36 8.34
CA LEU A 743 -13.75 11.15 9.00
C LEU A 743 -12.63 11.65 8.08
N PRO A 744 -12.19 12.91 8.24
CA PRO A 744 -11.45 13.64 7.21
C PRO A 744 -10.05 13.09 6.92
N ALA A 745 -9.41 12.50 7.93
CA ALA A 745 -8.11 11.85 7.83
C ALA A 745 -8.05 10.66 8.79
N SER A 746 -7.16 9.72 8.54
CA SER A 746 -6.91 8.60 9.44
C SER A 746 -6.41 9.12 10.79
N LYS A 747 -6.62 8.38 11.88
CA LYS A 747 -6.22 8.85 13.21
C LYS A 747 -5.94 7.73 14.20
N ILE A 748 -5.19 8.06 15.25
CA ILE A 748 -5.00 7.20 16.42
C ILE A 748 -5.68 7.83 17.64
N VAL A 749 -6.55 7.08 18.30
CA VAL A 749 -7.34 7.52 19.46
C VAL A 749 -7.04 6.67 20.69
N HIS A 750 -7.08 7.30 21.86
CA HIS A 750 -6.98 6.62 23.15
C HIS A 750 -8.36 6.10 23.59
N VAL A 751 -8.47 4.79 23.82
CA VAL A 751 -9.73 4.15 24.23
C VAL A 751 -10.10 4.55 25.66
N ARG A 752 -11.21 5.29 25.80
CA ARG A 752 -11.81 5.69 27.08
C ARG A 752 -13.28 5.28 27.14
N GLU A 753 -13.72 4.90 28.33
CA GLU A 753 -15.12 4.55 28.59
C GLU A 753 -16.05 5.73 28.23
N GLY A 754 -17.07 5.47 27.41
CA GLY A 754 -18.05 6.47 26.97
C GLY A 754 -17.58 7.43 25.88
N ALA A 755 -16.32 7.34 25.43
CA ALA A 755 -15.76 8.26 24.44
C ALA A 755 -16.43 8.12 23.07
N TRP A 756 -16.45 9.22 22.32
CA TRP A 756 -16.98 9.29 20.96
C TRP A 756 -15.99 9.93 19.99
N TYR A 757 -15.58 9.21 18.94
CA TYR A 757 -14.47 9.60 18.06
C TYR A 757 -14.89 10.22 16.73
N GLY A 758 -15.98 10.98 16.66
CA GLY A 758 -16.21 11.88 15.53
C GLY A 758 -16.85 11.29 14.26
N SER A 759 -16.80 9.97 14.03
CA SER A 759 -17.46 9.38 12.85
C SER A 759 -18.98 9.44 12.97
N ARG A 760 -19.60 10.21 12.07
CA ARG A 760 -21.05 10.40 12.00
C ARG A 760 -21.75 9.42 11.07
N SER A 761 -21.01 8.57 10.36
CA SER A 761 -21.59 7.61 9.42
C SER A 761 -22.47 6.52 10.08
N VAL A 762 -22.33 6.33 11.40
CA VAL A 762 -23.12 5.36 12.19
C VAL A 762 -24.54 5.84 12.46
N ASP A 763 -24.68 7.05 12.96
CA ASP A 763 -25.96 7.65 13.36
C ASP A 763 -25.85 9.17 13.23
N PRO A 764 -25.99 9.73 12.00
CA PRO A 764 -25.76 11.15 11.76
C PRO A 764 -26.63 12.05 12.63
N GLU A 765 -27.92 11.72 12.79
CA GLU A 765 -28.87 12.54 13.56
C GLU A 765 -28.67 12.40 15.07
N GLY A 766 -28.51 11.18 15.58
CA GLY A 766 -28.33 10.94 17.02
C GLY A 766 -26.94 11.31 17.54
N THR A 767 -25.96 11.53 16.65
CA THR A 767 -24.60 11.94 17.02
C THR A 767 -24.24 13.37 16.65
N LYS A 768 -25.14 14.15 16.05
CA LYS A 768 -24.85 15.53 15.62
C LYS A 768 -24.33 16.42 16.75
N ASP A 769 -24.87 16.26 17.95
CA ASP A 769 -24.56 17.07 19.14
C ASP A 769 -23.49 16.43 20.04
N LYS A 770 -22.94 15.27 19.67
CA LYS A 770 -21.87 14.62 20.46
C LYS A 770 -20.56 15.38 20.31
N LYS A 771 -19.89 15.59 21.44
CA LYS A 771 -18.54 16.15 21.49
C LYS A 771 -17.52 15.05 21.15
N GLU A 772 -16.65 15.33 20.19
CA GLU A 772 -15.57 14.42 19.82
C GLU A 772 -14.46 14.39 20.87
N ASP A 773 -14.03 13.19 21.21
CA ASP A 773 -12.76 12.93 21.87
C ASP A 773 -11.64 12.94 20.83
N LEU A 774 -10.81 13.98 20.91
CA LEU A 774 -9.79 14.28 19.92
C LEU A 774 -8.71 13.18 19.85
N PRO A 775 -8.14 12.93 18.65
CA PRO A 775 -7.10 11.94 18.49
C PRO A 775 -5.78 12.37 19.12
N VAL A 776 -4.93 11.38 19.40
CA VAL A 776 -3.53 11.61 19.78
C VAL A 776 -2.75 12.16 18.58
N VAL A 777 -2.95 11.54 17.41
CA VAL A 777 -2.41 12.00 16.13
C VAL A 777 -3.42 11.82 15.01
N TRP A 778 -3.51 12.81 14.12
CA TRP A 778 -4.01 12.64 12.76
C TRP A 778 -2.91 12.10 11.87
N LEU A 779 -3.32 11.33 10.87
CA LEU A 779 -2.49 10.72 9.85
C LEU A 779 -2.96 11.26 8.49
N PRO A 780 -2.34 12.35 7.99
CA PRO A 780 -2.71 12.95 6.72
C PRO A 780 -2.72 11.93 5.57
N GLN A 781 -3.83 11.93 4.84
CA GLN A 781 -4.09 11.04 3.72
C GLN A 781 -3.08 11.26 2.59
N ASP A 782 -2.61 10.17 1.98
CA ASP A 782 -1.66 10.13 0.86
C ASP A 782 -0.26 10.71 1.17
N GLU A 783 -0.07 11.30 2.35
CA GLU A 783 1.21 11.82 2.85
C GLU A 783 1.89 10.82 3.80
N ILE A 784 1.13 10.26 4.76
CA ILE A 784 1.67 9.33 5.77
C ILE A 784 0.75 8.18 6.17
N GLY A 785 -0.57 8.27 5.94
CA GLY A 785 -1.48 7.18 6.31
C GLY A 785 -2.85 7.21 5.64
N ASN A 786 -3.32 6.02 5.26
CA ASN A 786 -4.56 5.76 4.53
C ASN A 786 -5.36 4.58 5.12
N SER A 787 -4.69 3.63 5.76
CA SER A 787 -5.25 2.45 6.42
C SER A 787 -4.29 1.98 7.53
N PRO A 788 -4.19 2.75 8.63
CA PRO A 788 -3.34 2.40 9.76
C PRO A 788 -3.85 1.14 10.48
N SER A 789 -2.93 0.34 10.99
CA SER A 789 -3.21 -0.93 11.66
C SER A 789 -2.71 -0.93 13.11
N THR A 790 -2.38 -2.11 13.67
CA THR A 790 -2.14 -2.32 15.11
C THR A 790 -1.19 -1.29 15.73
N PRO A 791 -1.65 -0.43 16.67
CA PRO A 791 -0.78 0.43 17.45
C PRO A 791 -0.12 -0.36 18.60
N LEU A 792 1.18 -0.19 18.80
CA LEU A 792 1.95 -0.79 19.89
C LEU A 792 2.90 0.22 20.53
N SER A 793 3.30 -0.01 21.78
CA SER A 793 4.45 0.68 22.38
C SER A 793 5.76 0.25 21.72
N ILE A 794 6.73 1.15 21.68
CA ILE A 794 8.12 0.84 21.35
C ILE A 794 9.03 1.24 22.53
N ASP A 795 9.72 0.25 23.09
CA ASP A 795 10.60 0.43 24.26
C ASP A 795 12.06 0.09 23.93
N LEU A 796 12.50 0.46 22.73
CA LEU A 796 13.82 0.15 22.18
C LEU A 796 14.64 1.42 21.95
N GLY A 797 15.93 1.34 22.29
CA GLY A 797 16.90 2.39 21.96
C GLY A 797 16.47 3.78 22.43
N PRO A 798 16.60 4.82 21.57
CA PRO A 798 16.17 6.18 21.90
C PRO A 798 14.63 6.36 21.87
N TYR A 799 13.87 5.42 21.29
CA TYR A 799 12.43 5.56 21.07
C TYR A 799 11.56 5.16 22.26
N LYS A 800 12.16 4.88 23.42
CA LYS A 800 11.45 4.40 24.62
C LYS A 800 10.29 5.30 25.01
N GLY A 801 9.16 4.69 25.34
CA GLY A 801 7.94 5.42 25.71
C GLY A 801 7.20 6.07 24.54
N GLN A 802 7.54 5.73 23.29
CA GLN A 802 6.78 6.13 22.10
C GLN A 802 5.88 4.97 21.62
N MET A 803 5.17 5.19 20.51
CA MET A 803 4.38 4.16 19.85
C MET A 803 4.82 3.94 18.41
N ILE A 804 4.40 2.81 17.86
CA ILE A 804 4.47 2.47 16.44
C ILE A 804 3.12 1.94 15.97
N HIS A 805 2.86 2.01 14.66
CA HIS A 805 1.74 1.30 14.05
C HIS A 805 2.07 0.86 12.63
N GLY A 806 1.44 -0.24 12.19
CA GLY A 806 1.49 -0.66 10.79
C GLY A 806 0.59 0.20 9.89
N GLU A 807 0.77 0.06 8.59
CA GLU A 807 0.01 0.78 7.57
C GLU A 807 -0.16 -0.15 6.35
N VAL A 808 -1.41 -0.38 5.92
CA VAL A 808 -1.76 -1.32 4.83
C VAL A 808 -1.62 -0.72 3.44
N THR A 809 -2.05 0.53 3.22
CA THR A 809 -2.17 1.15 1.88
C THR A 809 -0.96 2.01 1.52
N HIS A 810 -0.64 3.01 2.34
CA HIS A 810 0.62 3.77 2.25
C HIS A 810 1.84 2.87 2.58
N GLY A 811 1.64 1.76 3.31
CA GLY A 811 2.63 0.73 3.56
C GLY A 811 3.63 1.06 4.67
N GLY A 812 4.24 0.02 5.24
CA GLY A 812 5.29 0.13 6.24
C GLY A 812 4.82 0.36 7.67
N ILE A 813 5.74 0.74 8.56
CA ILE A 813 5.51 1.06 9.97
C ILE A 813 5.79 2.55 10.18
N LYS A 814 4.96 3.22 10.98
CA LYS A 814 5.12 4.63 11.37
C LYS A 814 5.43 4.71 12.87
N ARG A 815 6.12 5.78 13.28
CA ARG A 815 6.45 6.05 14.68
C ARG A 815 5.65 7.25 15.17
N VAL A 816 5.17 7.17 16.41
CA VAL A 816 4.36 8.21 17.04
C VAL A 816 4.97 8.61 18.38
N PHE A 817 5.40 9.86 18.46
CA PHE A 817 5.72 10.51 19.73
C PHE A 817 4.43 11.01 20.39
N VAL A 818 4.26 10.73 21.68
CA VAL A 818 3.07 11.11 22.45
C VAL A 818 3.48 12.04 23.58
N GLU A 819 2.75 13.13 23.76
CA GLU A 819 2.84 14.00 24.91
C GLU A 819 1.47 14.34 25.51
N GLU A 820 1.47 14.85 26.73
CA GLU A 820 0.28 15.13 27.50
C GLU A 820 0.30 16.60 27.93
N ILE A 821 -0.66 17.39 27.43
CA ILE A 821 -0.79 18.83 27.70
C ILE A 821 -2.11 19.04 28.43
N ASN A 822 -2.05 19.47 29.69
CA ASN A 822 -3.23 19.67 30.56
C ASN A 822 -4.18 18.44 30.62
N GLY A 823 -3.62 17.22 30.60
CA GLY A 823 -4.39 15.97 30.59
C GLY A 823 -4.95 15.55 29.22
N GLN A 824 -4.78 16.37 28.18
CA GLN A 824 -5.10 16.00 26.80
C GLN A 824 -3.88 15.36 26.14
N LEU A 825 -4.05 14.15 25.61
CA LEU A 825 -3.03 13.53 24.78
C LEU A 825 -2.99 14.18 23.40
N GLN A 826 -1.78 14.41 22.91
CA GLN A 826 -1.49 14.90 21.57
C GLN A 826 -0.08 14.44 21.18
N GLY A 827 0.36 14.67 19.94
CA GLY A 827 1.64 14.09 19.54
C GLY A 827 2.02 14.32 18.09
N CYS A 828 3.05 13.60 17.66
CA CYS A 828 3.62 13.72 16.33
C CYS A 828 3.82 12.35 15.69
N VAL A 829 3.50 12.23 14.40
CA VAL A 829 3.80 11.04 13.61
C VAL A 829 5.00 11.29 12.68
N PHE A 830 5.82 10.25 12.51
CA PHE A 830 7.03 10.22 11.68
C PHE A 830 7.01 9.01 10.74
N ARG A 831 7.64 9.16 9.57
CA ARG A 831 8.04 8.02 8.73
C ARG A 831 9.08 7.19 9.50
N PHE A 832 9.03 5.86 9.35
CA PHE A 832 9.93 4.98 10.11
C PHE A 832 10.48 3.81 9.28
N ILE A 833 9.64 2.87 8.83
CA ILE A 833 10.06 1.68 8.05
C ILE A 833 9.13 1.53 6.84
N GLN A 834 9.65 1.27 5.63
CA GLN A 834 8.82 0.96 4.44
C GLN A 834 9.33 -0.18 3.55
N GLY A 835 10.61 -0.57 3.62
CA GLY A 835 11.22 -1.61 2.75
C GLY A 835 10.74 -3.06 2.98
N LEU A 836 9.43 -3.25 3.17
CA LEU A 836 8.76 -4.53 3.45
C LEU A 836 8.12 -5.12 2.18
N GLU A 837 7.62 -6.36 2.30
CA GLU A 837 7.09 -7.16 1.18
C GLU A 837 5.72 -6.67 0.66
N ALA A 838 4.85 -6.22 1.57
CA ALA A 838 3.43 -5.92 1.38
C ALA A 838 2.91 -4.93 2.44
N GLY A 839 1.61 -4.60 2.38
CA GLY A 839 0.95 -3.70 3.32
C GLY A 839 0.87 -4.30 4.73
N VAL A 840 1.16 -3.52 5.78
CA VAL A 840 1.29 -4.04 7.15
C VAL A 840 -0.06 -4.07 7.87
N ASN A 841 -0.65 -5.26 8.00
CA ASN A 841 -1.92 -5.44 8.66
C ASN A 841 -1.79 -5.70 10.17
N ARG A 842 -0.80 -6.46 10.61
CA ARG A 842 -0.63 -6.80 12.03
C ARG A 842 0.83 -6.69 12.42
N ILE A 843 1.09 -6.15 13.62
CA ILE A 843 2.41 -6.19 14.23
C ILE A 843 2.32 -6.77 15.64
N HIS A 844 3.35 -7.50 16.06
CA HIS A 844 3.42 -8.09 17.38
C HIS A 844 4.86 -8.22 17.87
N TRP A 845 5.12 -7.91 19.14
CA TRP A 845 6.41 -8.18 19.76
C TRP A 845 6.49 -9.65 20.14
N GLY A 846 7.46 -10.38 19.59
CA GLY A 846 7.68 -11.79 19.93
C GLY A 846 8.39 -11.98 21.27
N PRO A 847 8.41 -13.22 21.80
CA PRO A 847 9.07 -13.54 23.06
C PRO A 847 10.61 -13.38 22.99
N ASP A 848 11.19 -13.32 21.79
CA ASP A 848 12.61 -13.05 21.53
C ASP A 848 12.93 -11.54 21.49
N GLY A 849 11.94 -10.67 21.69
CA GLY A 849 12.08 -9.22 21.62
C GLY A 849 12.11 -8.64 20.20
N ALA A 850 11.93 -9.47 19.16
CA ALA A 850 11.83 -9.00 17.78
C ALA A 850 10.39 -8.54 17.46
N LEU A 851 10.26 -7.65 16.48
CA LEU A 851 8.95 -7.23 15.96
C LEU A 851 8.57 -8.13 14.78
N TYR A 852 7.47 -8.85 14.89
CA TYR A 852 6.89 -9.64 13.81
C TYR A 852 5.84 -8.82 13.07
N VAL A 853 5.92 -8.87 11.74
CA VAL A 853 5.16 -8.01 10.83
C VAL A 853 4.35 -8.89 9.89
N GLY A 854 3.04 -8.95 10.12
CA GLY A 854 2.08 -9.65 9.30
C GLY A 854 1.51 -8.73 8.24
N GLU A 855 1.65 -9.14 6.99
CA GLU A 855 1.35 -8.30 5.84
C GLU A 855 0.25 -8.91 4.99
N ILE A 856 -0.40 -8.05 4.22
CA ILE A 856 -1.58 -8.36 3.42
C ILE A 856 -1.57 -7.51 2.15
N GLY A 857 -2.32 -7.96 1.15
CA GLY A 857 -2.70 -7.11 0.04
C GLY A 857 -3.92 -7.63 -0.68
N ASN A 858 -4.74 -6.71 -1.14
CA ASN A 858 -5.87 -6.92 -2.03
C ASN A 858 -5.92 -5.71 -3.00
N PRO A 859 -6.54 -5.84 -4.19
CA PRO A 859 -6.83 -4.69 -5.06
C PRO A 859 -7.51 -3.54 -4.31
N GLY A 860 -7.37 -2.32 -4.84
CA GLY A 860 -7.92 -1.11 -4.22
C GLY A 860 -7.17 -0.69 -2.95
N ASN A 861 -7.91 -0.31 -1.90
CA ASN A 861 -7.34 0.30 -0.68
C ASN A 861 -6.83 -0.72 0.36
N TRP A 862 -6.81 -2.01 0.05
CA TRP A 862 -6.41 -3.07 1.00
C TRP A 862 -5.04 -3.69 0.68
N GLY A 863 -4.16 -2.93 0.06
CA GLY A 863 -2.77 -3.31 -0.17
C GLY A 863 -1.92 -2.11 -0.54
N GLN A 864 -0.61 -2.32 -0.58
CA GLN A 864 0.35 -1.32 -1.00
C GLN A 864 0.63 -1.46 -2.50
N SER A 865 0.60 -0.34 -3.23
CA SER A 865 0.90 -0.33 -4.67
C SER A 865 2.31 -0.85 -4.96
N GLY A 866 2.44 -1.71 -5.98
CA GLY A 866 3.73 -2.27 -6.42
C GLY A 866 4.36 -3.30 -5.48
N LYS A 867 3.59 -3.86 -4.54
CA LYS A 867 4.05 -4.82 -3.53
C LYS A 867 3.32 -6.16 -3.61
N LEU A 868 3.74 -7.13 -2.81
CA LEU A 868 3.08 -8.44 -2.72
C LEU A 868 1.70 -8.33 -2.07
N HIS A 869 0.89 -9.36 -2.23
CA HIS A 869 -0.43 -9.51 -1.59
C HIS A 869 -0.40 -10.31 -0.28
N TYR A 870 0.79 -10.68 0.17
CA TYR A 870 1.04 -11.52 1.34
C TYR A 870 2.42 -11.18 1.90
N GLY A 871 2.65 -11.47 3.17
CA GLY A 871 3.97 -11.32 3.78
C GLY A 871 3.97 -11.63 5.27
N LEU A 872 5.11 -12.09 5.75
CA LEU A 872 5.35 -12.31 7.18
C LEU A 872 6.84 -12.18 7.44
N GLN A 873 7.23 -11.06 8.03
CA GLN A 873 8.61 -10.67 8.22
C GLN A 873 8.93 -10.44 9.70
N ARG A 874 10.22 -10.44 10.04
CA ARG A 874 10.74 -10.24 11.40
C ARG A 874 11.80 -9.15 11.38
N LEU A 875 11.64 -8.17 12.27
CA LEU A 875 12.55 -7.05 12.45
C LEU A 875 13.26 -7.17 13.80
N VAL A 876 14.59 -7.23 13.77
CA VAL A 876 15.42 -7.34 14.98
C VAL A 876 16.14 -6.02 15.20
N TYR A 877 15.98 -5.43 16.38
CA TYR A 877 16.70 -4.22 16.73
C TYR A 877 18.19 -4.49 16.88
N ASN A 878 19.02 -3.84 16.07
CA ASN A 878 20.45 -4.10 15.96
C ASN A 878 21.31 -3.04 16.69
N SER A 879 20.68 -2.08 17.37
CA SER A 879 21.32 -0.95 18.07
C SER A 879 22.17 -0.02 17.22
N LYS A 880 22.19 -0.17 15.88
CA LYS A 880 22.86 0.79 14.99
C LYS A 880 22.10 2.12 15.05
N PRO A 881 22.76 3.25 15.30
CA PRO A 881 22.10 4.55 15.36
C PRO A 881 21.61 4.99 13.97
N ALA A 882 20.45 5.65 13.94
CA ALA A 882 19.96 6.41 12.81
C ALA A 882 19.81 7.88 13.24
N PHE A 883 20.16 8.82 12.36
CA PHE A 883 19.96 10.24 12.61
C PHE A 883 18.58 10.68 12.13
N GLU A 884 17.71 11.11 13.04
CA GLU A 884 16.34 11.50 12.73
C GLU A 884 15.75 12.40 13.83
N MET A 885 14.57 12.99 13.56
CA MET A 885 13.79 13.67 14.59
C MET A 885 13.21 12.65 15.58
N LEU A 886 13.74 12.61 16.79
CA LEU A 886 13.27 11.74 17.87
C LEU A 886 11.91 12.19 18.42
N ALA A 887 11.70 13.49 18.62
CA ALA A 887 10.46 14.04 19.16
C ALA A 887 10.22 15.46 18.65
N VAL A 888 8.95 15.85 18.55
CA VAL A 888 8.53 17.24 18.29
C VAL A 888 7.57 17.62 19.40
N ARG A 889 7.88 18.70 20.12
CA ARG A 889 7.12 19.17 21.29
C ARG A 889 6.53 20.54 21.05
N ALA A 890 5.27 20.72 21.46
CA ALA A 890 4.66 22.03 21.44
C ALA A 890 5.26 22.95 22.52
N LYS A 891 5.44 24.22 22.18
CA LYS A 891 5.73 25.31 23.11
C LYS A 891 4.68 26.40 22.94
N SER A 892 4.56 27.28 23.93
CA SER A 892 3.59 28.39 23.86
C SER A 892 3.90 29.41 22.75
N ASN A 893 5.12 29.42 22.22
CA ASN A 893 5.65 30.36 21.23
C ASN A 893 6.40 29.68 20.06
N GLY A 894 6.07 28.43 19.75
CA GLY A 894 6.71 27.69 18.65
C GLY A 894 6.73 26.18 18.88
N MET A 895 7.73 25.50 18.29
CA MET A 895 7.92 24.05 18.36
C MET A 895 9.37 23.69 18.65
N GLU A 896 9.62 22.65 19.45
CA GLU A 896 10.95 22.13 19.73
C GLU A 896 11.12 20.75 19.07
N ILE A 897 12.13 20.62 18.21
CA ILE A 897 12.54 19.37 17.57
C ILE A 897 13.69 18.80 18.39
N GLU A 898 13.61 17.53 18.78
CA GLU A 898 14.71 16.76 19.35
C GLU A 898 15.15 15.70 18.35
N PHE A 899 16.47 15.52 18.20
CA PHE A 899 17.11 14.57 17.30
C PHE A 899 17.73 13.42 18.09
N THR A 900 17.86 12.25 17.46
CA THR A 900 18.53 11.07 18.04
C THR A 900 20.03 11.29 18.27
N GLU A 901 20.65 12.16 17.48
CA GLU A 901 22.08 12.49 17.54
C GLU A 901 22.31 14.00 17.47
N SER A 902 23.50 14.45 17.87
CA SER A 902 23.87 15.86 17.81
C SER A 902 23.99 16.32 16.36
N LEU A 903 23.43 17.48 16.04
CA LEU A 903 23.64 18.16 14.76
C LEU A 903 25.11 18.49 14.58
N ARG A 904 25.63 18.33 13.37
CA ARG A 904 26.97 18.82 13.01
C ARG A 904 27.09 20.31 13.31
N ASP A 905 28.28 20.77 13.67
CA ASP A 905 28.51 22.19 13.95
C ASP A 905 28.08 23.10 12.79
N GLY A 906 27.46 24.23 13.13
CA GLY A 906 26.82 25.16 12.19
C GLY A 906 25.40 24.82 11.73
N ASP A 907 25.01 23.54 11.69
CA ASP A 907 23.65 23.16 11.27
C ASP A 907 22.58 23.56 12.30
N GLY A 908 21.36 23.77 11.81
CA GLY A 908 20.13 23.98 12.59
C GLY A 908 19.85 25.39 13.09
N TRP A 909 20.75 26.35 12.84
CA TRP A 909 20.60 27.74 13.29
C TRP A 909 19.83 28.63 12.32
N ASN A 910 19.70 28.23 11.05
CA ASN A 910 19.08 29.05 10.02
C ASN A 910 17.55 28.82 9.99
N PRO A 911 16.71 29.84 10.25
CA PRO A 911 15.25 29.71 10.16
C PRO A 911 14.76 29.26 8.78
N ASP A 912 15.48 29.63 7.73
CA ASP A 912 15.14 29.27 6.35
C ASP A 912 15.42 27.79 6.03
N ASP A 913 16.02 27.02 6.93
CA ASP A 913 16.19 25.57 6.77
C ASP A 913 14.90 24.80 7.14
N TYR A 914 13.87 25.50 7.63
CA TYR A 914 12.63 24.91 8.13
C TYR A 914 11.42 25.43 7.35
N GLU A 915 10.49 24.53 7.03
CA GLU A 915 9.15 24.86 6.58
C GLU A 915 8.17 24.45 7.68
N VAL A 916 7.28 25.37 8.05
CA VAL A 916 6.20 25.09 9.01
C VAL A 916 4.88 25.48 8.37
N LYS A 917 3.92 24.57 8.37
CA LYS A 917 2.53 24.82 7.93
C LYS A 917 1.55 24.44 9.02
N GLN A 918 0.39 25.07 8.99
CA GLN A 918 -0.71 24.80 9.90
C GLN A 918 -2.02 24.70 9.13
N TRP A 919 -2.90 23.78 9.53
CA TRP A 919 -4.29 23.66 9.05
C TRP A 919 -5.15 22.95 10.10
N TYR A 920 -6.46 22.85 9.87
CA TYR A 920 -7.33 21.93 10.60
C TYR A 920 -8.20 21.12 9.64
N TYR A 921 -8.79 20.04 10.13
CA TYR A 921 -9.68 19.20 9.35
C TYR A 921 -11.14 19.52 9.63
N LYS A 922 -11.95 19.57 8.56
CA LYS A 922 -13.40 19.67 8.66
C LYS A 922 -14.04 18.35 8.20
N PRO A 923 -14.83 17.66 9.04
CA PRO A 923 -15.63 16.52 8.62
C PRO A 923 -16.66 16.90 7.54
N THR A 924 -16.73 16.12 6.48
CA THR A 924 -17.65 16.29 5.35
C THR A 924 -18.28 14.95 4.97
N SER A 925 -19.40 14.96 4.25
CA SER A 925 -20.00 13.73 3.70
C SER A 925 -19.16 13.09 2.59
N ASP A 926 -18.31 13.88 1.95
CA ASP A 926 -17.39 13.40 0.92
C ASP A 926 -16.32 12.50 1.54
N TYR A 927 -15.72 11.63 0.73
CA TYR A 927 -14.67 10.74 1.20
C TYR A 927 -13.40 11.54 1.54
N GLY A 928 -12.94 11.41 2.79
CA GLY A 928 -11.86 12.25 3.31
C GLY A 928 -12.37 13.65 3.62
N GLY A 929 -11.47 14.57 3.97
CA GLY A 929 -11.87 15.94 4.23
C GLY A 929 -10.78 16.95 3.90
N PRO A 930 -11.17 18.16 3.49
CA PRO A 930 -10.22 19.18 3.08
C PRO A 930 -9.38 19.65 4.28
N LYS A 931 -8.14 20.04 3.98
CA LYS A 931 -7.34 20.90 4.86
C LYS A 931 -7.92 22.31 4.79
N ILE A 932 -8.36 22.85 5.92
CA ILE A 932 -8.93 24.20 6.00
C ILE A 932 -7.97 25.12 6.77
N ASP A 933 -7.92 26.40 6.36
CA ASP A 933 -6.98 27.40 6.89
C ASP A 933 -5.51 26.94 6.75
N GLU A 934 -5.19 26.23 5.66
CA GLU A 934 -3.80 25.85 5.37
C GLU A 934 -2.96 27.09 5.06
N LYS A 935 -1.91 27.29 5.85
CA LYS A 935 -0.99 28.41 5.69
C LYS A 935 0.39 28.10 6.22
N SER A 936 1.40 28.76 5.65
CA SER A 936 2.76 28.73 6.17
C SER A 936 2.91 29.64 7.39
N LEU A 937 3.64 29.17 8.40
CA LEU A 937 4.05 29.94 9.57
C LEU A 937 5.53 30.34 9.41
N THR A 938 5.82 31.63 9.45
CA THR A 938 7.20 32.13 9.31
C THR A 938 8.01 31.84 10.57
N VAL A 939 9.06 31.03 10.45
CA VAL A 939 10.03 30.79 11.52
C VAL A 939 10.87 32.05 11.72
N LYS A 940 10.78 32.67 12.89
CA LYS A 940 11.48 33.92 13.23
C LYS A 940 12.92 33.67 13.68
N SER A 941 13.14 32.55 14.37
CA SER A 941 14.46 32.12 14.83
C SER A 941 14.50 30.61 15.02
N ALA A 942 15.65 30.00 14.73
CA ALA A 942 15.96 28.63 15.09
C ALA A 942 17.10 28.63 16.12
N THR A 943 16.90 27.96 17.25
CA THR A 943 17.84 27.93 18.36
C THR A 943 18.29 26.52 18.64
N VAL A 944 19.59 26.27 18.46
CA VAL A 944 20.18 24.96 18.75
C VAL A 944 20.63 24.91 20.21
N SER A 945 20.25 23.84 20.90
CA SER A 945 20.69 23.53 22.27
C SER A 945 22.20 23.26 22.39
N ASP A 946 22.73 23.33 23.61
CA ASP A 946 24.17 23.15 23.89
C ASP A 946 24.69 21.76 23.48
N ASP A 947 23.90 20.70 23.68
CA ASP A 947 24.24 19.34 23.23
C ASP A 947 23.99 19.10 21.73
N ARG A 948 23.46 20.13 21.06
CA ARG A 948 23.07 20.16 19.65
C ARG A 948 22.05 19.10 19.24
N LYS A 949 21.34 18.51 20.19
CA LYS A 949 20.29 17.51 19.92
C LYS A 949 18.90 18.11 19.81
N LYS A 950 18.73 19.38 20.15
CA LYS A 950 17.44 20.08 20.05
C LYS A 950 17.54 21.36 19.26
N VAL A 951 16.49 21.64 18.48
CA VAL A 951 16.26 22.92 17.82
C VAL A 951 14.89 23.45 18.22
N PHE A 952 14.87 24.64 18.80
CA PHE A 952 13.63 25.38 19.03
C PHE A 952 13.35 26.34 17.87
N LEU A 953 12.20 26.17 17.23
CA LEU A 953 11.68 27.04 16.17
C LEU A 953 10.69 28.03 16.79
N ALA A 954 11.08 29.30 16.87
CA ALA A 954 10.21 30.36 17.37
C ALA A 954 9.33 30.90 16.23
N PHE A 955 8.02 30.87 16.41
CA PHE A 955 7.05 31.48 15.50
C PHE A 955 5.75 31.75 16.25
N ASP A 956 4.93 32.66 15.71
CA ASP A 956 3.62 32.96 16.28
C ASP A 956 2.52 32.17 15.57
N GLY A 957 1.35 32.09 16.19
CA GLY A 957 0.13 31.65 15.52
C GLY A 957 -0.25 30.19 15.71
N ASN A 958 0.41 29.47 16.63
CA ASN A 958 -0.07 28.18 17.14
C ASN A 958 -1.56 28.31 17.54
N LYS A 959 -2.38 27.35 17.13
CA LYS A 959 -3.81 27.28 17.48
C LYS A 959 -4.18 25.89 17.98
N ASP A 960 -5.11 25.85 18.93
CA ASP A 960 -5.77 24.63 19.35
C ASP A 960 -6.51 23.97 18.18
N ASN A 961 -6.65 22.64 18.22
CA ASN A 961 -7.31 21.82 17.22
C ASN A 961 -6.75 21.97 15.79
N HIS A 962 -5.44 22.16 15.65
CA HIS A 962 -4.77 22.24 14.36
C HIS A 962 -3.68 21.19 14.21
N MET A 963 -3.35 20.88 12.96
CA MET A 963 -2.14 20.20 12.57
C MET A 963 -1.01 21.21 12.39
N ILE A 964 0.19 20.84 12.79
CA ILE A 964 1.44 21.51 12.44
C ILE A 964 2.30 20.54 11.64
N TYR A 965 2.59 20.87 10.40
CA TYR A 965 3.58 20.18 9.58
C TYR A 965 4.92 20.88 9.70
N ILE A 966 5.97 20.11 9.93
CA ILE A 966 7.34 20.59 9.93
C ILE A 966 8.14 19.78 8.92
N ARG A 967 8.83 20.48 8.01
CA ARG A 967 9.80 19.90 7.09
C ARG A 967 11.16 20.55 7.25
N LEU A 968 12.19 19.72 7.31
CA LEU A 968 13.59 20.14 7.18
C LEU A 968 13.92 20.32 5.70
N LYS A 969 14.02 21.57 5.23
CA LYS A 969 14.41 21.88 3.84
C LYS A 969 15.89 21.59 3.59
N LYS A 970 16.72 21.70 4.63
CA LYS A 970 18.12 21.25 4.62
C LYS A 970 18.20 19.82 5.15
N HIS A 971 18.87 18.93 4.42
CA HIS A 971 19.18 17.58 4.89
C HIS A 971 20.37 17.63 5.84
N PHE A 972 20.10 17.88 7.12
CA PHE A 972 21.16 17.94 8.13
C PHE A 972 21.95 16.63 8.22
N ILE A 973 23.21 16.76 8.64
CA ILE A 973 24.10 15.65 8.93
C ILE A 973 24.39 15.63 10.43
N SER A 974 24.41 14.46 11.07
CA SER A 974 24.83 14.36 12.46
C SER A 974 26.33 14.64 12.64
N GLU A 975 26.78 14.97 13.84
CA GLU A 975 28.21 15.11 14.17
C GLU A 975 29.02 13.85 13.81
N ALA A 976 28.37 12.67 13.88
CA ALA A 976 28.94 11.39 13.50
C ALA A 976 28.91 11.11 11.97
N GLY A 977 28.45 12.06 11.16
CA GLY A 977 28.47 11.97 9.70
C GLY A 977 27.35 11.14 9.08
N ARG A 978 26.17 11.06 9.70
CA ARG A 978 25.01 10.33 9.14
C ARG A 978 23.98 11.29 8.55
N SER A 979 23.42 10.94 7.39
CA SER A 979 22.28 11.65 6.80
C SER A 979 21.02 11.48 7.65
N ILE A 980 20.17 12.50 7.65
CA ILE A 980 18.83 12.44 8.24
C ILE A 980 17.98 11.36 7.54
N TRP A 981 17.27 10.55 8.32
CA TRP A 981 16.44 9.45 7.81
C TRP A 981 15.12 9.94 7.17
N SER A 982 14.46 10.92 7.79
CA SER A 982 13.28 11.58 7.25
C SER A 982 13.24 13.03 7.72
N THR A 983 12.75 13.92 6.85
CA THR A 983 12.72 15.36 7.06
C THR A 983 11.38 15.88 7.59
N GLU A 984 10.36 15.02 7.69
CA GLU A 984 8.98 15.45 7.91
C GLU A 984 8.41 14.97 9.25
N ALA A 985 7.57 15.83 9.82
CA ALA A 985 6.87 15.58 11.07
C ALA A 985 5.46 16.20 10.99
N TRP A 986 4.45 15.42 11.36
CA TRP A 986 3.06 15.88 11.42
C TRP A 986 2.58 15.86 12.87
N TYR A 987 2.51 17.03 13.47
CA TYR A 987 2.13 17.23 14.86
C TYR A 987 0.64 17.57 14.96
N THR A 988 -0.10 16.84 15.78
CA THR A 988 -1.48 17.16 16.15
C THR A 988 -1.48 18.02 17.39
N MET A 989 -1.94 19.27 17.27
CA MET A 989 -2.05 20.24 18.35
C MET A 989 -3.50 20.32 18.82
N ASN A 990 -3.86 19.50 19.80
CA ASN A 990 -5.18 19.59 20.44
C ASN A 990 -5.26 20.83 21.34
N GLN A 991 -4.21 21.09 22.11
CA GLN A 991 -4.06 22.29 22.95
C GLN A 991 -2.66 22.89 22.81
N VAL A 992 -2.60 24.22 22.72
CA VAL A 992 -1.36 24.97 22.86
C VAL A 992 -0.96 24.98 24.34
N PRO A 993 0.29 24.59 24.69
CA PRO A 993 0.77 24.67 26.06
C PRO A 993 0.73 26.10 26.61
N VAL A 994 0.27 26.25 27.86
CA VAL A 994 0.23 27.54 28.56
C VAL A 994 1.48 27.70 29.44
N ASN A 995 2.08 28.88 29.46
CA ASN A 995 3.27 29.21 30.28
C ASN A 995 4.47 28.27 30.05
N ASN A 996 4.63 27.73 28.85
CA ASN A 996 5.75 26.85 28.47
C ASN A 996 6.45 27.36 27.20
N PRO A 997 7.08 28.55 27.23
CA PRO A 997 7.77 29.08 26.07
C PRO A 997 9.10 28.35 25.84
N GLY A 998 9.47 28.15 24.57
CA GLY A 998 10.84 27.87 24.20
C GLY A 998 11.71 29.13 24.26
N VAL A 999 13.02 28.92 24.36
CA VAL A 999 14.00 30.00 24.50
C VAL A 999 14.65 30.25 23.14
N ALA A 1000 14.46 31.47 22.62
CA ALA A 1000 15.15 31.93 21.42
C ALA A 1000 16.49 32.57 21.81
N THR A 1001 17.59 32.02 21.30
CA THR A 1001 18.94 32.59 21.39
C THR A 1001 19.50 32.85 19.99
N LYS A 1002 20.45 33.79 19.91
CA LYS A 1002 21.21 34.03 18.69
C LYS A 1002 22.27 32.94 18.52
N PRO A 1003 22.65 32.61 17.27
CA PRO A 1003 23.75 31.70 17.05
C PRO A 1003 25.03 32.23 17.73
N PRO A 1004 25.84 31.36 18.33
CA PRO A 1004 27.07 31.76 19.01
C PRO A 1004 28.15 32.31 18.06
N TYR A 1005 27.98 32.09 16.74
CA TYR A 1005 28.92 32.48 15.71
C TYR A 1005 28.21 33.13 14.51
N ASN A 1006 28.97 33.87 13.70
CA ASN A 1006 28.52 34.36 12.40
C ASN A 1006 28.89 33.33 11.32
N PHE A 1007 27.90 32.70 10.68
CA PHE A 1007 28.10 31.71 9.60
C PHE A 1007 28.41 32.37 8.25
N ALA A 1008 29.40 33.26 8.24
CA ALA A 1008 29.84 33.92 7.01
C ALA A 1008 30.55 32.93 6.09
N ASN A 1009 30.37 33.10 4.77
CA ASN A 1009 31.09 32.29 3.78
C ASN A 1009 32.62 32.42 3.98
N ASN A 1010 33.34 31.35 3.68
CA ASN A 1010 34.79 31.23 3.74
C ASN A 1010 35.35 31.47 5.15
N THR A 1011 34.65 30.99 6.17
CA THR A 1011 35.11 31.01 7.57
C THR A 1011 35.06 29.61 8.18
N LEU A 1012 35.86 29.39 9.23
CA LEU A 1012 35.79 28.18 10.04
C LEU A 1012 35.16 28.53 11.39
N THR A 1013 34.26 27.69 11.87
CA THR A 1013 33.78 27.75 13.25
C THR A 1013 34.86 27.27 14.23
N ASP A 1014 34.74 27.61 15.51
CA ASP A 1014 35.65 27.08 16.55
C ASP A 1014 35.61 25.54 16.60
N GLY A 1015 34.44 24.95 16.36
CA GLY A 1015 34.27 23.50 16.24
C GLY A 1015 35.01 22.92 15.05
N GLU A 1016 34.94 23.57 13.88
CA GLU A 1016 35.68 23.18 12.68
C GLU A 1016 37.19 23.27 12.90
N ILE A 1017 37.68 24.38 13.48
CA ILE A 1017 39.10 24.57 13.81
C ILE A 1017 39.58 23.46 14.75
N LYS A 1018 38.82 23.19 15.84
CA LYS A 1018 39.15 22.15 16.80
C LYS A 1018 39.13 20.74 16.17
N ALA A 1019 38.24 20.52 15.20
CA ALA A 1019 38.16 19.27 14.46
C ALA A 1019 39.25 19.11 13.38
N GLY A 1020 40.09 20.13 13.18
CA GLY A 1020 41.24 20.10 12.26
C GLY A 1020 40.92 20.56 10.83
N TRP A 1021 39.80 21.26 10.62
CA TRP A 1021 39.48 21.84 9.32
C TRP A 1021 40.38 23.04 9.01
N GLN A 1022 40.67 23.24 7.72
CA GLN A 1022 41.45 24.32 7.15
C GLN A 1022 40.73 24.92 5.96
N LEU A 1023 40.90 26.23 5.70
CA LEU A 1023 40.39 26.87 4.49
C LEU A 1023 41.40 26.68 3.35
N LEU A 1024 40.91 26.22 2.20
CA LEU A 1024 41.63 26.27 0.92
C LEU A 1024 41.33 27.56 0.13
N PHE A 1025 40.36 28.35 0.60
CA PHE A 1025 40.01 29.64 0.02
C PHE A 1025 39.44 30.56 1.10
N ASP A 1026 39.96 31.79 1.18
CA ASP A 1026 39.62 32.79 2.20
C ASP A 1026 38.55 33.80 1.75
N GLY A 1027 38.02 33.64 0.52
CA GLY A 1027 37.07 34.59 -0.08
C GLY A 1027 37.71 35.82 -0.74
N LYS A 1028 39.04 35.99 -0.65
CA LYS A 1028 39.75 37.25 -0.96
C LYS A 1028 40.98 37.08 -1.82
N SER A 1029 41.65 35.93 -1.78
CA SER A 1029 42.84 35.63 -2.57
C SER A 1029 42.78 34.21 -3.16
N LEU A 1030 43.38 34.02 -4.33
CA LEU A 1030 43.54 32.69 -4.97
C LEU A 1030 44.84 32.00 -4.53
N ASN A 1031 45.38 32.38 -3.37
CA ASN A 1031 46.61 31.79 -2.84
C ASN A 1031 46.40 30.29 -2.55
N GLY A 1032 47.42 29.49 -2.85
CA GLY A 1032 47.34 28.03 -2.71
C GLY A 1032 46.74 27.31 -3.91
N TRP A 1033 46.50 28.02 -5.02
CA TRP A 1033 46.06 27.46 -6.29
C TRP A 1033 46.99 27.89 -7.43
N HIS A 1034 47.17 27.01 -8.42
CA HIS A 1034 47.87 27.30 -9.68
C HIS A 1034 47.21 26.54 -10.83
N ASN A 1035 47.39 26.99 -12.07
CA ASN A 1035 46.93 26.19 -13.21
C ASN A 1035 47.74 24.92 -13.35
N PHE A 1036 47.11 23.81 -13.71
CA PHE A 1036 47.78 22.54 -13.94
C PHE A 1036 49.01 22.71 -14.88
N ARG A 1037 50.17 22.24 -14.42
CA ARG A 1037 51.49 22.34 -15.07
C ARG A 1037 52.07 23.76 -15.20
N LYS A 1038 51.52 24.75 -14.50
CA LYS A 1038 51.99 26.13 -14.50
C LYS A 1038 52.25 26.61 -13.08
N LYS A 1039 53.18 27.56 -12.91
CA LYS A 1039 53.43 28.20 -11.60
C LYS A 1039 52.52 29.40 -11.32
N THR A 1040 51.62 29.74 -12.24
CA THR A 1040 50.79 30.94 -12.20
C THR A 1040 49.34 30.60 -12.52
N LEU A 1041 48.42 31.38 -11.98
CA LEU A 1041 47.01 31.37 -12.34
C LEU A 1041 46.75 32.22 -13.59
N GLY A 1042 45.89 31.71 -14.45
CA GLY A 1042 45.36 32.35 -15.63
C GLY A 1042 44.29 33.38 -15.27
N LYS A 1043 44.15 34.41 -16.10
CA LYS A 1043 43.32 35.60 -15.78
C LYS A 1043 41.81 35.34 -15.83
N SER A 1044 41.38 34.19 -16.36
CA SER A 1044 39.97 33.80 -16.37
C SER A 1044 39.46 33.33 -15.00
N TRP A 1045 40.35 32.89 -14.11
CA TRP A 1045 39.99 32.61 -12.73
C TRP A 1045 40.08 33.89 -11.90
N VAL A 1046 38.92 34.37 -11.47
CA VAL A 1046 38.75 35.63 -10.73
C VAL A 1046 38.06 35.37 -9.41
N ILE A 1047 38.01 36.39 -8.56
CA ILE A 1047 37.17 36.38 -7.35
C ILE A 1047 35.94 37.21 -7.64
N ASP A 1048 34.78 36.60 -7.50
CA ASP A 1048 33.47 37.22 -7.68
C ASP A 1048 32.55 36.75 -6.53
N ASP A 1049 31.87 37.69 -5.85
CA ASP A 1049 31.00 37.42 -4.70
C ASP A 1049 31.61 36.49 -3.63
N GLN A 1050 32.87 36.76 -3.24
CA GLN A 1050 33.64 35.93 -2.30
C GLN A 1050 33.70 34.44 -2.72
N ALA A 1051 33.72 34.16 -4.03
CA ALA A 1051 33.88 32.85 -4.63
C ALA A 1051 35.00 32.85 -5.67
N ILE A 1052 35.68 31.71 -5.82
CA ILE A 1052 36.54 31.43 -6.98
C ILE A 1052 35.61 31.27 -8.18
N HIS A 1053 35.75 32.12 -9.18
CA HIS A 1053 34.88 32.17 -10.35
C HIS A 1053 35.68 32.02 -11.64
N LEU A 1054 35.23 31.13 -12.52
CA LEU A 1054 35.70 31.11 -13.90
C LEU A 1054 34.87 32.09 -14.75
N ASP A 1055 35.41 33.28 -15.06
CA ASP A 1055 34.81 34.22 -16.02
C ASP A 1055 35.04 33.70 -17.45
N ALA A 1056 34.38 32.59 -17.76
CA ALA A 1056 34.53 31.89 -19.01
C ALA A 1056 34.10 32.78 -20.18
N ARG A 1057 35.05 33.05 -21.09
CA ARG A 1057 34.82 33.75 -22.35
C ARG A 1057 35.14 32.80 -23.50
N PRO A 1058 34.29 32.70 -24.53
CA PRO A 1058 34.54 31.85 -25.69
C PRO A 1058 35.91 32.16 -26.30
N ASN A 1059 36.73 31.14 -26.51
CA ASN A 1059 38.02 31.31 -27.14
C ASN A 1059 37.83 31.59 -28.63
N LYS A 1060 38.39 32.71 -29.13
CA LYS A 1060 38.30 33.11 -30.54
C LYS A 1060 38.90 32.07 -31.50
N ASN A 1061 39.79 31.21 -31.00
CA ASN A 1061 40.46 30.17 -31.77
C ASN A 1061 39.69 28.83 -31.77
N GLY A 1062 38.53 28.77 -31.10
CA GLY A 1062 37.70 27.56 -31.03
C GLY A 1062 38.13 26.55 -29.96
N ASP A 1063 39.03 26.91 -29.05
CA ASP A 1063 39.35 26.09 -27.86
C ASP A 1063 38.12 25.97 -26.96
N TRP A 1064 37.95 24.80 -26.35
CA TRP A 1064 36.83 24.49 -25.45
C TRP A 1064 37.06 25.06 -24.04
N GLN A 1065 38.32 25.27 -23.64
CA GLN A 1065 38.67 25.93 -22.38
C GLN A 1065 38.50 27.45 -22.48
N ALA A 1066 38.30 28.12 -21.34
CA ALA A 1066 38.26 29.57 -21.30
C ALA A 1066 39.60 30.18 -21.74
N GLN A 1067 39.55 31.34 -22.40
CA GLN A 1067 40.75 32.05 -22.84
C GLN A 1067 41.65 32.42 -21.64
N ASP A 1068 42.88 31.92 -21.59
CA ASP A 1068 43.78 32.08 -20.41
C ASP A 1068 43.18 31.48 -19.12
N GLY A 1069 42.37 30.42 -19.28
CA GLY A 1069 41.90 29.55 -18.21
C GLY A 1069 42.76 28.28 -18.10
N GLY A 1070 42.09 27.13 -18.17
CA GLY A 1070 42.61 25.81 -17.85
C GLY A 1070 42.28 25.40 -16.41
N ASP A 1071 42.37 24.11 -16.12
CA ASP A 1071 42.12 23.56 -14.78
C ASP A 1071 43.09 24.16 -13.76
N ILE A 1072 42.61 24.37 -12.53
CA ILE A 1072 43.43 24.84 -11.41
C ILE A 1072 43.50 23.77 -10.34
N VAL A 1073 44.68 23.58 -9.76
CA VAL A 1073 44.96 22.57 -8.76
C VAL A 1073 45.46 23.22 -7.46
N THR A 1074 45.27 22.54 -6.34
CA THR A 1074 45.83 22.95 -5.05
C THR A 1074 47.35 22.86 -5.06
N GLU A 1075 48.05 23.75 -4.34
CA GLU A 1075 49.51 23.66 -4.17
C GLU A 1075 49.92 22.36 -3.46
N LYS A 1076 49.16 21.97 -2.42
CA LYS A 1076 49.39 20.76 -1.63
C LYS A 1076 48.66 19.55 -2.24
N SER A 1077 49.27 18.36 -2.10
CA SER A 1077 48.62 17.07 -2.37
C SER A 1077 48.06 16.45 -1.09
N TYR A 1078 46.99 15.67 -1.23
CA TYR A 1078 46.27 15.00 -0.15
C TYR A 1078 46.10 13.51 -0.44
N GLU A 1079 46.22 12.67 0.59
CA GLU A 1079 45.98 11.22 0.51
C GLU A 1079 44.61 10.87 1.11
N ASN A 1080 44.48 11.00 2.43
CA ASN A 1080 43.23 10.81 3.16
C ASN A 1080 42.67 12.18 3.59
N PHE A 1081 41.45 12.50 3.19
CA PHE A 1081 40.86 13.80 3.44
C PHE A 1081 39.34 13.77 3.50
N ASP A 1082 38.79 14.78 4.15
CA ASP A 1082 37.39 15.16 4.13
C ASP A 1082 37.33 16.59 3.59
N PHE A 1083 36.88 16.74 2.35
CA PHE A 1083 36.89 18.00 1.62
C PHE A 1083 35.46 18.46 1.35
N GLN A 1084 35.16 19.71 1.67
CA GLN A 1084 33.85 20.34 1.53
C GLN A 1084 33.98 21.62 0.71
N TYR A 1085 32.98 21.86 -0.13
CA TYR A 1085 32.93 23.01 -1.00
C TYR A 1085 31.49 23.27 -1.43
N ASP A 1086 31.15 24.53 -1.60
CA ASP A 1086 29.93 24.92 -2.29
C ASP A 1086 30.27 25.21 -3.75
N TRP A 1087 29.37 24.84 -4.66
CA TRP A 1087 29.48 25.21 -6.06
C TRP A 1087 28.17 25.76 -6.60
N LYS A 1088 28.29 26.66 -7.58
CA LYS A 1088 27.19 27.20 -8.38
C LYS A 1088 27.63 27.18 -9.84
N ILE A 1089 26.76 26.76 -10.74
CA ILE A 1089 27.04 26.66 -12.17
C ILE A 1089 26.09 27.56 -12.96
N SER A 1090 26.54 28.11 -14.08
CA SER A 1090 25.65 28.78 -15.03
C SER A 1090 24.71 27.79 -15.74
N ASN A 1091 23.60 28.30 -16.26
CA ASN A 1091 22.68 27.53 -17.10
C ASN A 1091 23.43 26.79 -18.22
N CYS A 1092 23.16 25.49 -18.35
CA CYS A 1092 23.82 24.55 -19.26
C CYS A 1092 25.34 24.53 -19.13
N GLY A 1093 25.88 24.79 -17.94
CA GLY A 1093 27.31 24.75 -17.69
C GLY A 1093 27.83 23.37 -17.31
N ASN A 1094 29.12 23.17 -17.56
CA ASN A 1094 29.92 22.02 -17.15
C ASN A 1094 31.19 22.47 -16.42
N SER A 1095 31.60 21.68 -15.45
CA SER A 1095 32.81 21.80 -14.63
C SER A 1095 32.95 20.48 -13.85
N GLY A 1096 34.01 20.33 -13.06
CA GLY A 1096 34.13 19.18 -12.18
C GLY A 1096 35.08 19.43 -11.03
N LEU A 1097 34.97 18.60 -10.00
CA LEU A 1097 35.95 18.50 -8.94
C LEU A 1097 36.73 17.19 -9.08
N ILE A 1098 38.03 17.29 -9.33
CA ILE A 1098 38.89 16.14 -9.64
C ILE A 1098 39.91 15.97 -8.51
N PHE A 1099 40.09 14.75 -8.02
CA PHE A 1099 40.98 14.46 -6.88
C PHE A 1099 42.01 13.39 -7.24
N ASN A 1100 43.04 13.24 -6.39
CA ASN A 1100 44.20 12.37 -6.66
C ASN A 1100 44.92 12.70 -7.99
N VAL A 1101 44.90 13.98 -8.38
CA VAL A 1101 45.56 14.47 -9.59
C VAL A 1101 47.08 14.45 -9.43
N VAL A 1102 47.80 13.89 -10.38
CA VAL A 1102 49.27 13.89 -10.43
C VAL A 1102 49.75 14.87 -11.50
N GLU A 1103 50.52 15.86 -11.09
CA GLU A 1103 51.14 16.81 -12.02
C GLU A 1103 52.50 16.28 -12.51
N SER A 1104 52.64 16.11 -13.83
CA SER A 1104 53.85 15.62 -14.48
C SER A 1104 53.81 16.00 -15.96
N ASP A 1105 54.97 16.16 -16.59
CA ASP A 1105 55.07 16.37 -18.04
C ASP A 1105 54.51 15.22 -18.89
N LYS A 1106 54.24 14.07 -18.27
CA LYS A 1106 53.58 12.92 -18.91
C LYS A 1106 52.10 13.17 -19.23
N TYR A 1107 51.43 14.06 -18.50
CA TYR A 1107 49.97 14.20 -18.57
C TYR A 1107 49.59 15.59 -19.07
N ASP A 1108 48.72 15.65 -20.09
CA ASP A 1108 48.25 16.93 -20.60
C ASP A 1108 47.07 17.51 -19.82
N TYR A 1109 46.31 16.66 -19.12
CA TYR A 1109 45.10 17.04 -18.40
C TYR A 1109 44.95 16.32 -17.06
N VAL A 1110 44.21 16.92 -16.13
CA VAL A 1110 44.02 16.42 -14.76
C VAL A 1110 43.30 15.07 -14.70
N TRP A 1111 42.34 14.82 -15.60
CA TRP A 1111 41.56 13.56 -15.67
C TRP A 1111 42.35 12.38 -16.25
N HIS A 1112 43.60 12.57 -16.69
CA HIS A 1112 44.47 11.43 -17.04
C HIS A 1112 44.84 10.59 -15.80
N THR A 1113 44.73 11.17 -14.60
CA THR A 1113 45.10 10.51 -13.34
C THR A 1113 43.99 10.57 -12.29
N GLY A 1114 43.31 11.71 -12.16
CA GLY A 1114 42.31 11.91 -11.11
C GLY A 1114 40.89 11.48 -11.51
N PRO A 1115 40.14 10.81 -10.62
CA PRO A 1115 38.69 10.66 -10.74
C PRO A 1115 37.95 11.96 -10.44
N GLU A 1116 36.70 12.07 -10.91
CA GLU A 1116 35.92 13.31 -10.93
C GLU A 1116 34.54 13.16 -10.26
N MET A 1117 34.23 14.06 -9.33
CA MET A 1117 32.85 14.34 -8.94
C MET A 1117 32.32 15.46 -9.85
N GLN A 1118 31.33 15.11 -10.66
CA GLN A 1118 30.84 15.96 -11.74
C GLN A 1118 30.08 17.21 -11.22
N VAL A 1119 30.27 18.36 -11.88
CA VAL A 1119 29.54 19.62 -11.64
C VAL A 1119 28.83 20.05 -12.93
N LEU A 1120 27.53 19.78 -13.01
CA LEU A 1120 26.77 19.96 -14.24
C LEU A 1120 25.44 20.68 -13.99
N ASP A 1121 24.96 21.42 -14.99
CA ASP A 1121 23.53 21.64 -15.13
C ASP A 1121 22.85 20.43 -15.78
N ASN A 1122 22.21 19.61 -14.93
CA ASN A 1122 21.50 18.41 -15.36
C ASN A 1122 20.34 18.68 -16.33
N THR A 1123 19.78 19.90 -16.33
CA THR A 1123 18.57 20.19 -17.12
C THR A 1123 18.88 20.26 -18.60
N CYS A 1124 19.96 20.96 -18.99
CA CYS A 1124 20.19 21.29 -20.39
C CYS A 1124 21.62 21.09 -20.91
N HIS A 1125 22.61 20.77 -20.07
CA HIS A 1125 23.94 20.49 -20.61
C HIS A 1125 23.89 19.21 -21.48
N PRO A 1126 24.49 19.19 -22.69
CA PRO A 1126 24.43 18.04 -23.60
C PRO A 1126 24.83 16.70 -22.99
N ASP A 1127 25.77 16.72 -22.04
CA ASP A 1127 26.32 15.54 -21.39
C ASP A 1127 25.37 14.90 -20.37
N SER A 1128 24.35 15.62 -19.89
CA SER A 1128 23.34 15.12 -18.94
C SER A 1128 22.49 13.96 -19.50
N ARG A 1129 22.58 13.72 -20.81
CA ARG A 1129 21.99 12.56 -21.50
C ARG A 1129 22.54 11.23 -21.01
N PHE A 1130 23.78 11.22 -20.50
CA PHE A 1130 24.37 10.05 -19.88
C PHE A 1130 24.13 10.14 -18.37
N VAL A 1131 23.48 9.12 -17.81
CA VAL A 1131 23.06 9.12 -16.41
C VAL A 1131 24.22 9.12 -15.41
N THR A 1132 25.43 8.77 -15.85
CA THR A 1132 26.68 8.77 -15.08
C THR A 1132 27.54 10.03 -15.32
N HIS A 1133 27.02 11.02 -16.06
CA HIS A 1133 27.72 12.27 -16.36
C HIS A 1133 27.04 13.48 -15.71
N ARG A 1134 26.11 13.26 -14.79
CA ARG A 1134 25.28 14.29 -14.14
C ARG A 1134 25.95 14.78 -12.86
N ALA A 1135 25.50 15.93 -12.38
CA ALA A 1135 26.01 16.55 -11.16
C ALA A 1135 25.97 15.57 -9.97
N GLY A 1136 27.11 15.41 -9.32
CA GLY A 1136 27.30 14.51 -8.18
C GLY A 1136 27.76 13.09 -8.51
N ASP A 1137 27.68 12.68 -9.78
CA ASP A 1137 28.12 11.35 -10.22
C ASP A 1137 29.64 11.20 -10.10
N LEU A 1138 30.09 9.94 -10.01
CA LEU A 1138 31.45 9.59 -10.41
C LEU A 1138 31.47 9.51 -11.93
N TYR A 1139 32.03 10.54 -12.56
CA TYR A 1139 31.96 10.77 -13.99
C TYR A 1139 32.27 9.50 -14.80
N ASP A 1140 31.35 9.12 -15.70
CA ASP A 1140 31.38 7.92 -16.57
C ASP A 1140 31.18 6.56 -15.87
N MET A 1141 31.20 6.51 -14.53
CA MET A 1141 31.38 5.26 -13.79
C MET A 1141 30.19 4.93 -12.88
N ILE A 1142 29.73 5.85 -12.03
CA ILE A 1142 28.67 5.59 -11.03
C ILE A 1142 27.69 6.77 -10.99
N GLU A 1143 26.40 6.49 -11.23
CA GLU A 1143 25.32 7.47 -11.08
C GLU A 1143 24.97 7.70 -9.60
N CYS A 1144 24.48 8.89 -9.27
CA CYS A 1144 23.94 9.20 -7.95
C CYS A 1144 22.76 8.31 -7.59
N LYS A 1145 22.70 7.83 -6.33
CA LYS A 1145 21.55 7.10 -5.78
C LYS A 1145 20.25 7.91 -5.88
N TYR A 1146 20.34 9.22 -5.64
CA TYR A 1146 19.24 10.18 -5.78
C TYR A 1146 19.77 11.46 -6.43
N SER A 1147 18.98 12.07 -7.33
CA SER A 1147 19.30 13.40 -7.85
C SER A 1147 18.97 14.44 -6.78
N THR A 1148 19.97 15.00 -6.10
CA THR A 1148 19.80 16.02 -5.05
C THR A 1148 20.25 17.42 -5.49
N VAL A 1149 20.70 17.56 -6.74
CA VAL A 1149 21.21 18.82 -7.28
C VAL A 1149 20.12 19.89 -7.33
N LYS A 1150 20.49 21.13 -6.97
CA LYS A 1150 19.65 22.32 -7.15
C LYS A 1150 19.79 22.89 -8.56
N PRO A 1151 18.81 23.67 -9.05
CA PRO A 1151 18.89 24.31 -10.36
C PRO A 1151 20.15 25.15 -10.56
N ALA A 1152 20.57 25.30 -11.82
CA ALA A 1152 21.67 26.19 -12.17
C ALA A 1152 21.40 27.62 -11.68
N GLY A 1153 22.46 28.30 -11.22
CA GLY A 1153 22.38 29.59 -10.54
C GLY A 1153 22.18 29.49 -9.02
N GLU A 1154 21.82 28.33 -8.48
CA GLU A 1154 21.76 28.09 -7.03
C GLU A 1154 23.05 27.44 -6.49
N TRP A 1155 23.32 27.66 -5.21
CA TRP A 1155 24.47 27.07 -4.51
C TRP A 1155 24.14 25.65 -4.02
N ASN A 1156 24.96 24.70 -4.44
CA ASN A 1156 24.97 23.31 -3.99
C ASN A 1156 26.09 23.10 -2.98
N GLU A 1157 25.81 22.41 -1.88
CA GLU A 1157 26.81 21.97 -0.90
C GLU A 1157 27.34 20.59 -1.32
N ALA A 1158 28.65 20.43 -1.49
CA ALA A 1158 29.28 19.18 -1.88
C ALA A 1158 30.41 18.78 -0.93
N ARG A 1159 30.67 17.47 -0.86
CA ARG A 1159 31.75 16.91 -0.05
C ARG A 1159 32.30 15.64 -0.68
N ILE A 1160 33.62 15.52 -0.69
CA ILE A 1160 34.33 14.29 -1.01
C ILE A 1160 35.09 13.85 0.24
N LYS A 1161 34.78 12.66 0.73
CA LYS A 1161 35.54 12.02 1.81
C LYS A 1161 36.30 10.83 1.23
N SER A 1162 37.62 10.91 1.23
CA SER A 1162 38.54 9.82 0.86
C SER A 1162 39.27 9.34 2.12
N ASP A 1163 38.98 8.12 2.55
CA ASP A 1163 39.50 7.54 3.79
C ASP A 1163 40.06 6.14 3.50
N HIS A 1164 41.38 6.05 3.33
CA HIS A 1164 42.10 4.82 3.01
C HIS A 1164 41.55 4.09 1.78
N GLY A 1165 41.24 4.86 0.72
CA GLY A 1165 40.66 4.37 -0.53
C GLY A 1165 39.14 4.22 -0.51
N LYS A 1166 38.45 4.31 0.64
CA LYS A 1166 36.98 4.40 0.67
C LYS A 1166 36.59 5.83 0.35
N VAL A 1167 35.81 6.01 -0.71
CA VAL A 1167 35.39 7.33 -1.19
C VAL A 1167 33.87 7.46 -1.09
N GLU A 1168 33.42 8.58 -0.53
CA GLU A 1168 32.02 8.98 -0.48
C GLU A 1168 31.86 10.36 -1.12
N PHE A 1169 30.89 10.50 -2.02
CA PHE A 1169 30.42 11.79 -2.53
C PHE A 1169 29.12 12.15 -1.86
N TRP A 1170 29.07 13.37 -1.33
CA TRP A 1170 27.85 13.92 -0.75
C TRP A 1170 27.44 15.17 -1.52
N LEU A 1171 26.14 15.30 -1.79
CA LEU A 1171 25.55 16.46 -2.43
C LEU A 1171 24.29 16.87 -1.69
N ASN A 1172 24.26 18.12 -1.22
CA ASN A 1172 23.18 18.74 -0.46
C ASN A 1172 22.72 17.90 0.75
N GLY A 1173 23.67 17.39 1.53
CA GLY A 1173 23.41 16.66 2.78
C GLY A 1173 23.19 15.14 2.64
N ILE A 1174 23.15 14.63 1.41
CA ILE A 1174 22.90 13.22 1.10
C ILE A 1174 24.17 12.57 0.53
N ASN A 1175 24.54 11.40 1.03
CA ASN A 1175 25.54 10.54 0.38
C ASN A 1175 24.93 9.98 -0.90
N VAL A 1176 25.43 10.41 -2.05
CA VAL A 1176 24.90 10.07 -3.37
C VAL A 1176 25.68 8.98 -4.06
N VAL A 1177 26.99 8.84 -3.79
CA VAL A 1177 27.86 7.82 -4.38
C VAL A 1177 28.86 7.33 -3.34
N SER A 1178 29.08 6.01 -3.25
CA SER A 1178 30.08 5.39 -2.38
C SER A 1178 30.80 4.26 -3.10
N PHE A 1179 32.13 4.23 -3.03
CA PHE A 1179 32.96 3.21 -3.69
C PHE A 1179 34.29 3.01 -2.95
N THR A 1180 35.01 1.93 -3.28
CA THR A 1180 36.36 1.67 -2.77
C THR A 1180 37.33 1.70 -3.94
N MET A 1181 38.33 2.58 -3.89
CA MET A 1181 39.41 2.64 -4.85
C MET A 1181 40.47 1.58 -4.56
N HIS A 1182 41.20 1.18 -5.60
CA HIS A 1182 42.37 0.30 -5.53
C HIS A 1182 42.08 -1.17 -5.16
N ASP A 1183 40.81 -1.58 -5.13
CA ASP A 1183 40.41 -2.98 -5.04
C ASP A 1183 40.05 -3.56 -6.42
N ASP A 1184 39.72 -4.86 -6.47
CA ASP A 1184 39.34 -5.53 -7.72
C ASP A 1184 38.07 -4.94 -8.33
N SER A 1185 37.16 -4.41 -7.51
CA SER A 1185 35.92 -3.79 -7.98
C SER A 1185 36.21 -2.50 -8.74
N TRP A 1186 37.14 -1.68 -8.22
CA TRP A 1186 37.64 -0.47 -8.87
C TRP A 1186 38.31 -0.77 -10.21
N LEU A 1187 39.24 -1.74 -10.23
CA LEU A 1187 39.97 -2.10 -11.46
C LEU A 1187 39.01 -2.57 -12.55
N LYS A 1188 38.00 -3.36 -12.18
CA LYS A 1188 36.96 -3.82 -13.11
C LYS A 1188 36.12 -2.65 -13.63
N MET A 1189 35.75 -1.71 -12.76
CA MET A 1189 34.98 -0.52 -13.14
C MET A 1189 35.75 0.36 -14.13
N VAL A 1190 37.05 0.62 -13.87
CA VAL A 1190 37.92 1.37 -14.79
C VAL A 1190 38.01 0.66 -16.15
N ALA A 1191 38.21 -0.66 -16.18
CA ALA A 1191 38.29 -1.43 -17.41
C ALA A 1191 37.00 -1.41 -18.25
N GLN A 1192 35.85 -1.16 -17.61
CA GLN A 1192 34.52 -1.07 -18.24
C GLN A 1192 34.14 0.37 -18.63
N SER A 1193 34.90 1.38 -18.17
CA SER A 1193 34.66 2.80 -18.46
C SER A 1193 35.40 3.31 -19.71
N LYS A 1194 35.18 4.57 -20.07
CA LYS A 1194 35.97 5.27 -21.10
C LYS A 1194 37.45 5.42 -20.74
N PHE A 1195 37.80 5.28 -19.46
CA PHE A 1195 39.17 5.46 -18.95
C PHE A 1195 40.06 4.21 -19.12
N LYS A 1196 39.54 3.09 -19.64
CA LYS A 1196 40.30 1.82 -19.80
C LYS A 1196 41.65 1.93 -20.52
N ASN A 1197 41.83 2.94 -21.36
CA ASN A 1197 43.06 3.18 -22.13
C ASN A 1197 43.96 4.27 -21.50
N MET A 1198 43.60 4.81 -20.33
CA MET A 1198 44.39 5.78 -19.56
C MET A 1198 45.19 5.03 -18.49
N PRO A 1199 46.49 4.74 -18.71
CA PRO A 1199 47.22 3.76 -17.91
C PRO A 1199 47.39 4.15 -16.44
N ASP A 1200 47.25 5.43 -16.07
CA ASP A 1200 47.47 5.91 -14.70
C ASP A 1200 46.21 6.46 -14.02
N PHE A 1201 45.04 6.35 -14.67
CA PHE A 1201 43.76 6.80 -14.12
C PHE A 1201 43.42 6.06 -12.82
N GLY A 1202 43.14 6.81 -11.75
CA GLY A 1202 42.69 6.29 -10.48
C GLY A 1202 43.70 5.42 -9.73
N LYS A 1203 44.99 5.46 -10.11
CA LYS A 1203 46.05 4.65 -9.47
C LYS A 1203 46.76 5.38 -8.33
N ALA A 1204 46.80 6.71 -8.36
CA ALA A 1204 47.43 7.50 -7.32
C ALA A 1204 46.62 7.43 -6.02
N LYS A 1205 47.31 7.21 -4.90
CA LYS A 1205 46.73 7.27 -3.55
C LYS A 1205 46.75 8.68 -2.97
N SER A 1206 47.65 9.52 -3.47
CA SER A 1206 47.82 10.92 -3.07
C SER A 1206 47.92 11.79 -4.32
N GLY A 1207 47.30 12.96 -4.30
CA GLY A 1207 47.40 13.94 -5.39
C GLY A 1207 46.72 15.26 -5.07
N HIS A 1208 46.73 16.18 -6.02
CA HIS A 1208 46.09 17.49 -5.89
C HIS A 1208 44.56 17.38 -6.00
N LEU A 1209 43.86 18.37 -5.44
CA LEU A 1209 42.47 18.66 -5.76
C LEU A 1209 42.42 19.65 -6.91
N SER A 1210 41.47 19.52 -7.83
CA SER A 1210 41.37 20.34 -9.03
C SER A 1210 39.95 20.87 -9.23
N LEU A 1211 39.84 22.13 -9.65
CA LEU A 1211 38.64 22.74 -10.19
C LEU A 1211 38.79 22.81 -11.71
N GLN A 1212 37.86 22.20 -12.45
CA GLN A 1212 37.96 22.07 -13.90
C GLN A 1212 37.51 23.34 -14.62
N ASP A 1213 38.20 23.70 -15.71
CA ASP A 1213 37.73 24.64 -16.72
C ASP A 1213 37.16 23.86 -17.91
N HIS A 1214 35.84 23.90 -18.05
CA HIS A 1214 35.12 23.37 -19.22
C HIS A 1214 34.39 24.47 -20.01
N GLY A 1215 34.95 25.68 -20.02
CA GLY A 1215 34.49 26.80 -20.84
C GLY A 1215 33.15 27.41 -20.40
N ASN A 1216 32.68 27.10 -19.19
CA ASN A 1216 31.42 27.62 -18.64
C ASN A 1216 31.63 28.32 -17.31
N LYS A 1217 30.71 29.23 -16.99
CA LYS A 1217 30.79 30.01 -15.76
C LYS A 1217 30.45 29.13 -14.56
N VAL A 1218 31.42 28.99 -13.66
CA VAL A 1218 31.28 28.24 -12.41
C VAL A 1218 31.83 29.07 -11.26
N TRP A 1219 31.27 28.89 -10.06
CA TRP A 1219 31.69 29.54 -8.83
C TRP A 1219 31.88 28.49 -7.74
N PHE A 1220 32.94 28.63 -6.95
CA PHE A 1220 33.25 27.78 -5.81
C PHE A 1220 33.53 28.63 -4.56
N ARG A 1221 32.92 28.28 -3.42
CA ARG A 1221 33.19 28.94 -2.12
C ARG A 1221 33.14 27.92 -1.00
N ASN A 1222 33.47 28.34 0.23
CA ASN A 1222 33.48 27.44 1.39
C ASN A 1222 34.37 26.20 1.18
N LEU A 1223 35.49 26.35 0.45
CA LEU A 1223 36.45 25.26 0.24
C LEU A 1223 37.19 24.99 1.55
N LYS A 1224 36.77 23.96 2.27
CA LYS A 1224 37.29 23.53 3.57
C LYS A 1224 37.84 22.11 3.44
N ILE A 1225 39.00 21.84 4.04
CA ILE A 1225 39.58 20.50 4.05
C ILE A 1225 39.99 20.08 5.45
N LYS A 1226 39.82 18.80 5.76
CA LYS A 1226 40.36 18.14 6.94
C LYS A 1226 41.14 16.92 6.51
N GLU A 1227 42.43 16.90 6.77
CA GLU A 1227 43.26 15.71 6.58
C GLU A 1227 42.88 14.64 7.59
N LEU A 1228 42.67 13.42 7.09
CA LEU A 1228 42.35 12.25 7.90
C LEU A 1228 43.65 11.48 8.19
N LYS A 1229 43.74 10.94 9.40
CA LYS A 1229 44.93 10.22 9.87
C LYS A 1229 44.94 8.78 9.42
#